data_AF-A0A949ETB2-F1
#
_entry.id   AF-A0A949ETB2-F1
#
_cell.length_a   1.000
_cell.length_b   1.000
_cell.length_c   1.000
_cell.angle_alpha   90.00
_cell.angle_beta   90.00
_cell.angle_gamma   90.00
#
_symmetry.space_group_name_H-M   'P 1'
#
loop_
_entity.id
_entity.type
_entity.pdbx_description
1 polymer ?
#
loop_
_entity_poly.entity_id
_entity_poly.type
_entity_poly.pdbx_seq_one_letter_code
_entity_poly.pdbx_strand_id
1 'polypeptide(L)'
;MLVDRRREDRGSALVSVLVMMLVLTMFALTLVVVVSNTTRTLASGRGSAEARAAADAGIAVALAAFKTAEACAGTHTSSVAPRYSVTCAVVDDKVTFTSTGAAADGRQVTVEAVYAFTTVQNYDTKVGQLTLFNNLALHAPNRITSSTADPAKVTVVDGMYECYNQVAANLVVEGAFFAYNGCAIAGWVKTASTAVMYSGSSVGGSLTAAGYAQVEGKISGSLSSGSYVNVASTGWVVGDVTASGTLRSTVTGKVGGDFKVNGAVTVSYGAEVGGEVTATSTDRTYVYAKVLKGLRTRGAVTIDYEGSVGGDVIAARNDITYVYGEIGGGLQAGGWVTVSYNATIGGDVIAAGTSQTLVRGKIGGDLVAAGRIYVDYNGDIGGDCFGSNTTRHYVYGVIDGNLELAGPLNLDYSGRVKGRLATSSTSTNNIYGTIGDDFNAGGRIYFPAGTIGGDVTLPNLSYFTPADAAARVGGTVSKGVAPARPSAPTVVLDAAEIQVSPPPATSLPSWVDYAYVATDWPGYTVLTLSKSSSWCSSRTWATLLATLTAPTVVDANACRDGLDQHPTAVTNVVVRTNVVVVSTYLDLQYLNITAASGTDPRLWFIVGSEGQDVKDFSGVTEGDGDIYLRSTDLRVPALLYTPMDVYFYYSTFSGSMYANDLLATDANPGEITATPIDFPVELFDSSTPSPGSGGTFSMTQVSQREVG
;
A
#
# COMPACT_ATOMS: atom_id res chain seq x y z
N MET A 1 47.88 19.05 102.43
CA MET A 1 48.39 20.25 101.74
C MET A 1 47.60 20.40 100.46
N LEU A 2 46.92 21.54 100.32
CA LEU A 2 46.18 21.96 99.13
C LEU A 2 47.04 21.84 97.86
N VAL A 3 46.43 21.67 96.68
CA VAL A 3 46.28 22.73 95.66
C VAL A 3 45.63 22.13 94.39
N ASP A 4 44.38 22.54 94.20
CA ASP A 4 43.76 23.10 92.98
C ASP A 4 44.42 22.88 91.60
N ARG A 5 43.64 22.34 90.64
CA ARG A 5 43.64 22.74 89.23
C ARG A 5 42.40 22.17 88.50
N ARG A 6 41.25 22.80 88.74
CA ARG A 6 40.11 22.80 87.81
C ARG A 6 40.19 24.07 86.97
N ARG A 7 40.59 23.97 85.71
CA ARG A 7 40.26 24.89 84.59
C ARG A 7 41.17 24.50 83.43
N GLU A 8 40.60 23.96 82.34
CA GLU A 8 41.00 24.27 80.95
C GLU A 8 40.20 23.54 79.84
N ASP A 9 39.22 22.68 80.13
CA ASP A 9 38.42 22.04 79.04
C ASP A 9 37.27 22.89 78.45
N ARG A 10 37.11 24.15 78.88
CA ARG A 10 36.06 25.03 78.32
C ARG A 10 36.41 25.62 76.95
N GLY A 11 37.69 25.58 76.54
CA GLY A 11 38.13 26.09 75.24
C GLY A 11 37.99 25.06 74.10
N SER A 12 38.38 23.80 74.34
CA SER A 12 38.34 22.75 73.31
C SER A 12 36.92 22.30 72.98
N ALA A 13 36.02 22.26 73.97
CA ALA A 13 34.61 21.94 73.75
C ALA A 13 33.93 22.97 72.83
N LEU A 14 34.23 24.27 73.00
CA LEU A 14 33.66 25.32 72.15
C LEU A 14 34.21 25.23 70.72
N VAL A 15 35.50 24.96 70.54
CA VAL A 15 36.12 24.77 69.21
C VAL A 15 35.60 23.50 68.52
N SER A 16 35.46 22.38 69.23
CA SER A 16 34.86 21.16 68.66
C SER A 16 33.40 21.36 68.27
N VAL A 17 32.60 22.09 69.05
CA VAL A 17 31.22 22.43 68.69
C VAL A 17 31.18 23.34 67.46
N LEU A 18 32.09 24.30 67.34
CA LEU A 18 32.16 25.22 66.19
C LEU A 18 32.58 24.50 64.91
N VAL A 19 33.57 23.60 64.98
CA VAL A 19 33.98 22.75 63.85
C VAL A 19 32.87 21.78 63.47
N MET A 20 32.19 21.16 64.44
CA MET A 20 31.09 20.24 64.17
C MET A 20 29.89 20.96 63.56
N MET A 21 29.57 22.18 64.01
CA MET A 21 28.57 23.04 63.38
C MET A 21 28.95 23.42 61.95
N LEU A 22 30.22 23.76 61.69
CA LEU A 22 30.70 24.12 60.35
C LEU A 22 30.68 22.93 59.37
N VAL A 23 31.04 21.74 59.84
CA VAL A 23 30.94 20.52 59.03
C VAL A 23 29.48 20.18 58.74
N LEU A 24 28.59 20.31 59.73
CA LEU A 24 27.15 20.09 59.54
C LEU A 24 26.51 21.09 58.58
N THR A 25 26.90 22.37 58.61
CA THR A 25 26.39 23.36 57.64
C THR A 25 26.92 23.10 56.24
N MET A 26 28.18 22.67 56.08
CA MET A 26 28.74 22.31 54.78
C MET A 26 28.06 21.05 54.19
N PHE A 27 27.74 20.05 55.02
CA PHE A 27 26.92 18.89 54.63
C PHE A 27 25.48 19.30 54.27
N ALA A 28 24.88 20.22 55.03
CA ALA A 28 23.54 20.71 54.71
C ALA A 28 23.51 21.46 53.37
N LEU A 29 24.52 22.30 53.10
CA LEU A 29 24.61 23.05 51.83
C LEU A 29 24.83 22.13 50.63
N THR A 30 25.69 21.11 50.75
CA THR A 30 25.90 20.13 49.67
C THR A 30 24.66 19.29 49.41
N LEU A 31 23.93 18.88 50.47
CA LEU A 31 22.66 18.18 50.33
C LEU A 31 21.61 19.05 49.62
N VAL A 32 21.51 20.33 49.95
CA VAL A 32 20.58 21.27 49.30
C VAL A 32 20.89 21.42 47.81
N VAL A 33 22.16 21.45 47.40
CA VAL A 33 22.56 21.52 45.99
C VAL A 33 22.20 20.25 45.24
N VAL A 34 22.46 19.07 45.82
CA VAL A 34 22.11 17.77 45.21
C VAL A 34 20.60 17.61 45.06
N VAL A 35 19.83 17.96 46.10
CA VAL A 35 18.36 17.93 46.06
C VAL A 35 17.83 18.93 45.03
N SER A 36 18.40 20.14 44.96
CA SER A 36 17.98 21.15 43.98
C SER A 36 18.25 20.73 42.54
N ASN A 37 19.43 20.15 42.26
CA ASN A 37 19.76 19.64 40.92
C ASN A 37 18.89 18.44 40.55
N THR A 38 18.69 17.50 41.46
CA THR A 38 17.83 16.33 41.22
C THR A 38 16.38 16.75 40.97
N THR A 39 15.87 17.71 41.76
CA THR A 39 14.52 18.26 41.60
C THR A 39 14.37 19.02 40.29
N ARG A 40 15.39 19.77 39.84
CA ARG A 40 15.38 20.44 38.52
C ARG A 40 15.39 19.45 37.36
N THR A 41 16.19 18.39 37.43
CA THR A 41 16.22 17.34 36.38
C THR A 41 14.90 16.58 36.32
N LEU A 42 14.32 16.24 37.48
CA LEU A 42 13.00 15.59 37.56
C LEU A 42 11.87 16.51 37.06
N ALA A 43 11.90 17.79 37.42
CA ALA A 43 10.92 18.77 36.94
C ALA A 43 11.04 19.00 35.42
N SER A 44 12.27 19.06 34.90
CA SER A 44 12.52 19.19 33.45
C SER A 44 12.02 17.96 32.68
N GLY A 45 12.28 16.76 33.19
CA GLY A 45 11.78 15.51 32.60
C GLY A 45 10.25 15.45 32.59
N ARG A 46 9.62 15.91 33.67
CA ARG A 46 8.15 16.01 33.76
C ARG A 46 7.57 16.97 32.72
N GLY A 47 8.14 18.16 32.56
CA GLY A 47 7.65 19.13 31.57
C GLY A 47 7.78 18.63 30.14
N SER A 48 8.87 17.95 29.78
CA SER A 48 9.03 17.36 28.45
C SER A 48 8.04 16.20 28.22
N ALA A 49 7.80 15.35 29.22
CA ALA A 49 6.81 14.27 29.12
C ALA A 49 5.38 14.81 28.98
N GLU A 50 5.02 15.84 29.76
CA GLU A 50 3.71 16.51 29.67
C GLU A 50 3.52 17.19 28.30
N ALA A 51 4.54 17.87 27.78
CA ALA A 51 4.49 18.50 26.46
C ALA A 51 4.34 17.47 25.33
N ARG A 52 5.08 16.36 25.39
CA ARG A 52 4.97 15.27 24.39
C ARG A 52 3.60 14.59 24.43
N ALA A 53 3.10 14.28 25.64
CA ALA A 53 1.77 13.70 25.79
C ALA A 53 0.67 14.62 25.23
N ALA A 54 0.83 15.95 25.38
CA ALA A 54 -0.09 16.92 24.79
C ALA A 54 0.00 16.98 23.26
N ALA A 55 1.21 16.90 22.69
CA ALA A 55 1.40 16.83 21.24
C ALA A 55 0.71 15.58 20.65
N ASP A 56 0.91 14.42 21.27
CA ASP A 56 0.30 13.15 20.86
C ASP A 56 -1.23 13.20 20.99
N ALA A 57 -1.76 13.84 22.04
CA ALA A 57 -3.20 14.09 22.19
C ALA A 57 -3.75 14.99 21.07
N GLY A 58 -3.00 16.02 20.66
CA GLY A 58 -3.34 16.86 19.52
C GLY A 58 -3.42 16.06 18.21
N ILE A 59 -2.45 15.18 17.95
CA ILE A 59 -2.48 14.29 16.78
C ILE A 59 -3.71 13.38 16.83
N ALA A 60 -4.04 12.80 17.98
CA ALA A 60 -5.23 11.94 18.11
C ALA A 60 -6.54 12.69 17.82
N VAL A 61 -6.66 13.95 18.27
CA VAL A 61 -7.83 14.81 17.99
C VAL A 61 -7.91 15.17 16.51
N ALA A 62 -6.80 15.60 15.89
CA ALA A 62 -6.78 15.92 14.46
C ALA A 62 -7.04 14.68 13.60
N LEU A 63 -6.52 13.52 13.99
CA LEU A 63 -6.78 12.24 13.35
C LEU A 63 -8.27 11.87 13.39
N ALA A 64 -8.93 12.03 14.55
CA ALA A 64 -10.36 11.78 14.69
C ALA A 64 -11.22 12.77 13.87
N ALA A 65 -10.83 14.04 13.84
CA ALA A 65 -11.48 15.04 13.00
C ALA A 65 -11.31 14.73 11.50
N PHE A 66 -10.10 14.36 11.08
CA PHE A 66 -9.80 13.97 9.71
C PHE A 66 -10.60 12.72 9.30
N LYS A 67 -10.71 11.71 10.18
CA LYS A 67 -11.58 10.53 9.98
C LYS A 67 -13.04 10.87 9.72
N THR A 68 -13.52 11.98 10.26
CA THR A 68 -14.92 12.41 10.16
C THR A 68 -15.15 13.29 8.93
N ALA A 69 -14.20 14.17 8.61
CA ALA A 69 -14.35 15.17 7.55
C ALA A 69 -13.68 14.76 6.22
N GLU A 70 -12.83 13.73 6.23
CA GLU A 70 -11.95 13.31 5.12
C GLU A 70 -11.09 14.45 4.54
N ALA A 71 -10.85 15.48 5.35
CA ALA A 71 -10.09 16.67 4.98
C ALA A 71 -9.47 17.31 6.23
N CYS A 72 -8.43 18.12 6.02
CA CYS A 72 -7.84 18.94 7.07
C CYS A 72 -8.82 20.05 7.50
N ALA A 73 -9.50 19.85 8.63
CA ALA A 73 -10.44 20.81 9.18
C ALA A 73 -9.75 21.84 10.08
N GLY A 74 -9.04 22.80 9.47
CA GLY A 74 -8.39 23.91 10.19
C GLY A 74 -7.37 23.47 11.25
N THR A 75 -7.10 24.35 12.22
CA THR A 75 -6.18 24.08 13.34
C THR A 75 -6.97 23.64 14.57
N HIS A 76 -6.63 22.50 15.17
CA HIS A 76 -7.22 22.09 16.45
C HIS A 76 -6.33 22.57 17.59
N THR A 77 -6.93 23.17 18.63
CA THR A 77 -6.20 23.69 19.79
C THR A 77 -6.88 23.31 21.10
N SER A 78 -6.08 23.11 22.15
CA SER A 78 -6.55 23.08 23.54
C SER A 78 -5.91 24.22 24.33
N SER A 79 -6.73 25.03 24.98
CA SER A 79 -6.29 26.13 25.84
C SER A 79 -6.06 25.72 27.31
N VAL A 80 -6.53 24.54 27.70
CA VAL A 80 -6.39 23.98 29.05
C VAL A 80 -5.07 23.23 29.14
N ALA A 81 -4.29 23.47 30.20
CA ALA A 81 -3.01 22.78 30.37
C ALA A 81 -3.22 21.28 30.71
N PRO A 82 -2.46 20.38 30.09
CA PRO A 82 -1.44 20.65 29.06
C PRO A 82 -2.06 20.99 27.69
N ARG A 83 -1.49 22.01 27.03
CA ARG A 83 -2.06 22.63 25.81
C ARG A 83 -1.51 21.95 24.56
N TYR A 84 -2.23 22.01 23.45
CA TYR A 84 -1.71 21.61 22.13
C TYR A 84 -2.24 22.52 21.03
N SER A 85 -1.50 22.57 19.92
CA SER A 85 -1.92 23.15 18.65
C SER A 85 -1.47 22.23 17.52
N VAL A 86 -2.41 21.74 16.72
CA VAL A 86 -2.14 20.81 15.63
C VAL A 86 -2.66 21.35 14.31
N THR A 87 -1.81 21.31 13.30
CA THR A 87 -2.14 21.60 11.90
C THR A 87 -2.04 20.31 11.08
N CYS A 88 -2.73 20.32 9.94
CA CYS A 88 -2.86 19.18 9.04
C CYS A 88 -2.54 19.65 7.63
N ALA A 89 -1.80 18.84 6.85
CA ALA A 89 -1.57 19.05 5.43
C ALA A 89 -1.77 17.74 4.67
N VAL A 90 -2.56 17.77 3.60
CA VAL A 90 -2.74 16.63 2.68
C VAL A 90 -1.84 16.83 1.46
N VAL A 91 -1.06 15.81 1.14
CA VAL A 91 -0.31 15.71 -0.12
C VAL A 91 -0.53 14.29 -0.64
N ASP A 92 -1.13 14.18 -1.81
CA ASP A 92 -1.52 12.90 -2.43
C ASP A 92 -2.44 12.06 -1.51
N ASP A 93 -2.04 10.84 -1.18
CA ASP A 93 -2.71 9.88 -0.30
C ASP A 93 -2.20 9.92 1.15
N LYS A 94 -1.45 10.97 1.50
CA LYS A 94 -0.85 11.15 2.82
C LYS A 94 -1.33 12.42 3.49
N VAL A 95 -1.57 12.32 4.79
CA VAL A 95 -1.85 13.44 5.66
C VAL A 95 -0.76 13.54 6.72
N THR A 96 -0.18 14.72 6.83
CA THR A 96 0.83 15.05 7.83
C THR A 96 0.19 15.90 8.91
N PHE A 97 0.21 15.41 10.15
CA PHE A 97 -0.18 16.16 11.33
C PHE A 97 1.06 16.70 12.03
N THR A 98 1.14 18.02 12.22
CA THR A 98 2.19 18.68 12.98
C THR A 98 1.58 19.24 14.25
N SER A 99 1.91 18.66 15.40
CA SER A 99 1.33 19.01 16.70
C SER A 99 2.38 19.53 17.66
N THR A 100 2.21 20.76 18.15
CA THR A 100 3.02 21.34 19.22
C THR A 100 2.27 21.25 20.54
N GLY A 101 2.78 20.45 21.47
CA GLY A 101 2.28 20.34 22.83
C GLY A 101 3.06 21.25 23.78
N ALA A 102 2.37 21.84 24.77
CA ALA A 102 2.95 22.72 25.77
C ALA A 102 2.54 22.27 27.19
N ALA A 103 3.54 22.03 28.04
CA ALA A 103 3.34 21.71 29.45
C ALA A 103 2.89 22.94 30.27
N ALA A 104 2.46 22.71 31.51
CA ALA A 104 2.01 23.78 32.40
C ALA A 104 3.12 24.79 32.75
N ASP A 105 4.39 24.37 32.66
CA ASP A 105 5.57 25.22 32.87
C ASP A 105 6.01 25.99 31.61
N GLY A 106 5.30 25.84 30.49
CA GLY A 106 5.57 26.52 29.22
C GLY A 106 6.56 25.81 28.30
N ARG A 107 7.12 24.66 28.69
CA ARG A 107 7.98 23.86 27.81
C ARG A 107 7.16 23.29 26.65
N GLN A 108 7.74 23.27 25.44
CA GLN A 108 7.08 22.81 24.24
C GLN A 108 7.82 21.65 23.58
N VAL A 109 7.07 20.74 22.96
CA VAL A 109 7.56 19.64 22.12
C VAL A 109 6.70 19.60 20.87
N THR A 110 7.31 19.47 19.70
CA THR A 110 6.58 19.35 18.43
C THR A 110 6.78 17.96 17.85
N VAL A 111 5.67 17.30 17.52
CA VAL A 111 5.64 15.96 16.94
C VAL A 111 4.98 16.05 15.56
N GLU A 112 5.60 15.40 14.58
CA GLU A 112 5.05 15.21 13.25
C GLU A 112 4.70 13.74 13.06
N ALA A 113 3.47 13.46 12.64
CA ALA A 113 3.02 12.13 12.26
C ALA A 113 2.44 12.14 10.85
N VAL A 114 2.90 11.23 10.01
CA VAL A 114 2.41 11.03 8.64
C VAL A 114 1.55 9.79 8.61
N TYR A 115 0.34 9.92 8.08
CA TYR A 115 -0.57 8.80 7.85
C TYR A 115 -0.84 8.67 6.36
N ALA A 116 -0.75 7.47 5.84
CA ALA A 116 -1.38 7.13 4.58
C ALA A 116 -2.86 6.89 4.87
N PHE A 117 -3.74 7.53 4.12
CA PHE A 117 -5.17 7.33 4.26
C PHE A 117 -5.76 6.87 2.95
N THR A 118 -6.69 5.94 3.03
CA THR A 118 -7.56 5.61 1.92
C THR A 118 -8.88 6.27 2.27
N THR A 119 -9.27 7.32 1.54
CA THR A 119 -10.64 7.81 1.68
C THR A 119 -11.55 6.63 1.42
N VAL A 120 -12.57 6.46 2.27
CA VAL A 120 -13.75 5.80 1.77
C VAL A 120 -14.14 6.76 0.66
N GLN A 121 -13.97 6.35 -0.59
CA GLN A 121 -14.71 7.07 -1.60
C GLN A 121 -16.16 6.77 -1.24
N ASN A 122 -16.72 7.63 -0.38
CA ASN A 122 -18.11 8.00 -0.47
C ASN A 122 -18.27 8.20 -1.96
N TYR A 123 -18.98 7.27 -2.58
CA TYR A 123 -19.63 7.54 -3.84
C TYR A 123 -20.28 8.88 -3.57
N ASP A 124 -19.71 9.94 -4.16
CA ASP A 124 -20.32 11.25 -4.11
C ASP A 124 -21.80 10.97 -4.34
N THR A 125 -22.66 11.41 -3.43
CA THR A 125 -24.08 11.01 -3.42
C THR A 125 -24.77 11.39 -4.73
N LYS A 126 -24.06 12.17 -5.57
CA LYS A 126 -24.24 12.30 -7.01
C LYS A 126 -23.53 11.16 -7.76
N VAL A 127 -24.33 10.21 -8.24
CA VAL A 127 -23.86 9.11 -9.09
C VAL A 127 -23.17 9.64 -10.35
N GLY A 128 -22.31 8.83 -10.96
CA GLY A 128 -21.50 9.25 -12.09
C GLY A 128 -22.30 9.93 -13.19
N GLN A 129 -21.67 10.88 -13.89
CA GLN A 129 -22.26 11.60 -15.02
C GLN A 129 -22.85 10.62 -16.05
N LEU A 130 -22.23 9.45 -16.23
CA LEU A 130 -22.80 8.35 -17.01
C LEU A 130 -22.98 7.14 -16.10
N THR A 131 -24.18 6.60 -16.03
CA THR A 131 -24.50 5.39 -15.27
C THR A 131 -25.23 4.40 -16.17
N LEU A 132 -24.69 3.19 -16.27
CA LEU A 132 -25.16 2.14 -17.15
C LEU A 132 -25.43 0.90 -16.31
N PHE A 133 -26.60 0.28 -16.45
CA PHE A 133 -27.07 -0.84 -15.62
C PHE A 133 -26.93 -2.21 -16.31
N ASN A 134 -25.98 -2.29 -17.24
CA ASN A 134 -25.88 -3.40 -18.17
C ASN A 134 -25.46 -4.69 -17.45
N ASN A 135 -26.15 -5.80 -17.69
CA ASN A 135 -25.71 -7.14 -17.27
C ASN A 135 -24.82 -7.85 -18.32
N LEU A 136 -24.68 -7.27 -19.51
CA LEU A 136 -23.84 -7.70 -20.63
C LEU A 136 -22.52 -6.91 -20.68
N ALA A 137 -21.69 -7.27 -21.66
CA ALA A 137 -20.46 -6.56 -21.97
C ALA A 137 -20.77 -5.19 -22.57
N LEU A 138 -20.52 -4.11 -21.82
CA LEU A 138 -20.51 -2.80 -22.43
C LEU A 138 -19.24 -2.67 -23.26
N HIS A 139 -19.38 -2.85 -24.57
CA HIS A 139 -18.38 -2.40 -25.53
C HIS A 139 -18.52 -0.89 -25.65
N ALA A 140 -17.54 -0.13 -25.18
CA ALA A 140 -17.50 1.32 -25.39
C ALA A 140 -16.60 1.65 -26.59
N PRO A 141 -17.09 1.57 -27.84
CA PRO A 141 -16.36 2.11 -28.99
C PRO A 141 -16.32 3.64 -28.95
N ASN A 142 -17.15 4.28 -28.12
CA ASN A 142 -17.25 5.73 -28.01
C ASN A 142 -16.05 6.36 -27.32
N ARG A 143 -15.67 7.54 -27.81
CA ARG A 143 -14.77 8.45 -27.07
C ARG A 143 -15.61 9.16 -26.01
N ILE A 144 -15.30 8.94 -24.75
CA ILE A 144 -15.91 9.66 -23.63
C ILE A 144 -14.97 10.79 -23.22
N THR A 145 -15.45 12.02 -23.26
CA THR A 145 -14.74 13.21 -22.78
C THR A 145 -15.45 13.80 -21.55
N SER A 146 -14.72 14.57 -20.76
CA SER A 146 -15.28 15.34 -19.64
C SER A 146 -15.45 16.79 -20.08
N SER A 147 -16.55 17.43 -19.71
CA SER A 147 -16.70 18.88 -19.88
C SER A 147 -15.96 19.69 -18.82
N THR A 148 -15.47 19.05 -17.76
CA THR A 148 -14.67 19.67 -16.70
C THR A 148 -13.18 19.33 -16.84
N ALA A 149 -12.33 20.07 -16.13
CA ALA A 149 -10.90 19.73 -16.04
C ALA A 149 -10.68 18.37 -15.35
N ASP A 150 -11.57 17.99 -14.44
CA ASP A 150 -11.55 16.69 -13.78
C ASP A 150 -12.13 15.60 -14.69
N PRO A 151 -11.58 14.37 -14.66
CA PRO A 151 -12.15 13.24 -15.37
C PRO A 151 -13.63 13.05 -14.99
N ALA A 152 -14.44 12.74 -16.00
CA ALA A 152 -15.84 12.36 -15.82
C ALA A 152 -15.96 11.15 -14.88
N LYS A 153 -17.16 10.81 -14.43
CA LYS A 153 -17.39 9.56 -13.67
C LYS A 153 -18.36 8.68 -14.45
N VAL A 154 -17.91 7.47 -14.80
CA VAL A 154 -18.74 6.46 -15.45
C VAL A 154 -18.93 5.31 -14.48
N THR A 155 -20.18 4.89 -14.30
CA THR A 155 -20.57 3.80 -13.41
C THR A 155 -21.23 2.71 -14.25
N VAL A 156 -20.78 1.47 -14.11
CA VAL A 156 -21.35 0.29 -14.76
C VAL A 156 -21.80 -0.67 -13.65
N VAL A 157 -23.11 -0.80 -13.49
CA VAL A 157 -23.77 -1.62 -12.48
C VAL A 157 -24.01 -3.00 -13.09
N ASP A 158 -23.69 -4.07 -12.36
CA ASP A 158 -23.84 -5.49 -12.73
C ASP A 158 -23.15 -6.02 -14.02
N GLY A 159 -22.37 -5.17 -14.71
CA GLY A 159 -21.83 -5.49 -16.03
C GLY A 159 -20.31 -5.59 -16.15
N MET A 160 -19.87 -6.22 -17.23
CA MET A 160 -18.48 -6.18 -17.68
C MET A 160 -18.25 -4.91 -18.52
N TYR A 161 -17.15 -4.20 -18.29
CA TYR A 161 -16.76 -3.03 -19.10
C TYR A 161 -15.58 -3.36 -19.99
N GLU A 162 -15.79 -3.28 -21.31
CA GLU A 162 -14.75 -3.48 -22.31
C GLU A 162 -14.37 -2.17 -23.00
N CYS A 163 -13.15 -1.73 -22.76
CA CYS A 163 -12.60 -0.50 -23.30
C CYS A 163 -11.69 -0.78 -24.49
N TYR A 164 -11.94 -0.08 -25.59
CA TYR A 164 -11.12 -0.11 -26.81
C TYR A 164 -10.54 1.25 -27.19
N ASN A 165 -11.04 2.32 -26.58
CA ASN A 165 -10.75 3.71 -26.98
C ASN A 165 -10.39 4.60 -25.78
N GLN A 166 -10.15 5.88 -26.06
CA GLN A 166 -9.87 6.87 -25.04
C GLN A 166 -11.12 7.21 -24.23
N VAL A 167 -10.99 7.18 -22.90
CA VAL A 167 -12.04 7.50 -21.93
C VAL A 167 -11.46 8.48 -20.93
N ALA A 168 -11.83 9.76 -21.04
CA ALA A 168 -11.43 10.80 -20.10
C ALA A 168 -12.33 10.81 -18.86
N ALA A 169 -12.39 9.66 -18.17
CA ALA A 169 -13.20 9.44 -16.98
C ALA A 169 -12.49 8.58 -15.93
N ASN A 170 -13.00 8.66 -14.71
CA ASN A 170 -12.89 7.67 -13.67
C ASN A 170 -13.97 6.60 -13.89
N LEU A 171 -13.62 5.33 -13.70
CA LEU A 171 -14.52 4.21 -13.91
C LEU A 171 -14.81 3.47 -12.62
N VAL A 172 -16.09 3.20 -12.37
CA VAL A 172 -16.56 2.26 -11.36
C VAL A 172 -17.34 1.16 -12.08
N VAL A 173 -16.94 -0.10 -11.92
CA VAL A 173 -17.51 -1.26 -12.60
C VAL A 173 -17.84 -2.32 -11.55
N GLU A 174 -19.06 -2.82 -11.47
CA GLU A 174 -19.35 -3.92 -10.54
C GLU A 174 -18.86 -5.27 -11.09
N GLY A 175 -19.06 -5.53 -12.37
CA GLY A 175 -18.48 -6.67 -13.04
C GLY A 175 -17.00 -6.44 -13.40
N ALA A 176 -16.50 -7.23 -14.34
CA ALA A 176 -15.09 -7.23 -14.71
C ALA A 176 -14.71 -6.05 -15.63
N PHE A 177 -13.47 -5.60 -15.53
CA PHE A 177 -12.92 -4.54 -16.39
C PHE A 177 -11.89 -5.12 -17.36
N PHE A 178 -12.08 -4.90 -18.66
CA PHE A 178 -11.16 -5.29 -19.72
C PHE A 178 -10.70 -4.07 -20.52
N ALA A 179 -9.39 -3.84 -20.58
CA ALA A 179 -8.80 -2.78 -21.38
C ALA A 179 -7.99 -3.37 -22.52
N TYR A 180 -8.48 -3.22 -23.75
CA TYR A 180 -7.82 -3.71 -24.96
C TYR A 180 -6.85 -2.66 -25.53
N ASN A 181 -6.15 -3.03 -26.61
CA ASN A 181 -5.20 -2.14 -27.28
C ASN A 181 -5.90 -0.85 -27.75
N GLY A 182 -5.33 0.30 -27.43
CA GLY A 182 -5.92 1.62 -27.71
C GLY A 182 -6.78 2.18 -26.58
N CYS A 183 -7.15 1.35 -25.59
CA CYS A 183 -7.83 1.82 -24.40
C CYS A 183 -6.92 2.75 -23.58
N ALA A 184 -7.37 3.98 -23.33
CA ALA A 184 -6.68 4.91 -22.47
C ALA A 184 -7.67 5.59 -21.52
N ILE A 185 -7.70 5.14 -20.27
CA ILE A 185 -8.47 5.75 -19.20
C ILE A 185 -7.66 6.90 -18.61
N ALA A 186 -8.15 8.14 -18.67
CA ALA A 186 -7.42 9.27 -18.09
C ALA A 186 -7.44 9.27 -16.55
N GLY A 187 -8.52 8.77 -15.96
CA GLY A 187 -8.73 8.69 -14.52
C GLY A 187 -8.29 7.37 -13.89
N TRP A 188 -8.87 7.05 -12.75
CA TRP A 188 -8.71 5.77 -12.04
C TRP A 188 -9.80 4.77 -12.42
N VAL A 189 -9.58 3.48 -12.12
CA VAL A 189 -10.55 2.40 -12.33
C VAL A 189 -10.77 1.63 -11.04
N LYS A 190 -12.02 1.34 -10.71
CA LYS A 190 -12.42 0.42 -9.65
C LYS A 190 -13.35 -0.65 -10.21
N THR A 191 -13.03 -1.91 -9.99
CA THR A 191 -13.91 -3.03 -10.33
C THR A 191 -14.20 -3.89 -9.09
N ALA A 192 -15.47 -4.28 -8.90
CA ALA A 192 -15.87 -5.24 -7.87
C ALA A 192 -15.57 -6.70 -8.27
N SER A 193 -14.95 -6.91 -9.44
CA SER A 193 -14.53 -8.20 -9.96
C SER A 193 -13.07 -8.14 -10.44
N THR A 194 -12.75 -8.81 -11.54
CA THR A 194 -11.41 -8.94 -12.11
C THR A 194 -11.07 -7.76 -13.02
N ALA A 195 -9.81 -7.35 -13.05
CA ALA A 195 -9.30 -6.39 -14.02
C ALA A 195 -8.25 -7.02 -14.93
N VAL A 196 -8.42 -6.89 -16.25
CA VAL A 196 -7.47 -7.38 -17.25
C VAL A 196 -7.13 -6.23 -18.21
N MET A 197 -5.86 -5.83 -18.21
CA MET A 197 -5.33 -4.85 -19.14
C MET A 197 -4.40 -5.55 -20.13
N TYR A 198 -4.72 -5.46 -21.42
CA TYR A 198 -3.89 -5.99 -22.50
C TYR A 198 -2.81 -4.99 -22.93
N SER A 199 -1.84 -5.45 -23.70
CA SER A 199 -0.78 -4.60 -24.25
C SER A 199 -1.34 -3.41 -25.04
N GLY A 200 -0.73 -2.24 -24.88
CA GLY A 200 -1.17 -0.98 -25.50
C GLY A 200 -2.29 -0.25 -24.76
N SER A 201 -2.82 -0.80 -23.68
CA SER A 201 -3.79 -0.11 -22.81
C SER A 201 -3.11 0.74 -21.73
N SER A 202 -3.82 1.76 -21.22
CA SER A 202 -3.34 2.58 -20.11
C SER A 202 -4.43 3.08 -19.18
N VAL A 203 -4.07 3.25 -17.90
CA VAL A 203 -4.85 3.93 -16.86
C VAL A 203 -3.99 5.05 -16.27
N GLY A 204 -4.49 6.28 -16.33
CA GLY A 204 -3.81 7.50 -15.88
C GLY A 204 -3.77 7.66 -14.36
N GLY A 205 -4.71 7.04 -13.65
CA GLY A 205 -4.74 6.97 -12.19
C GLY A 205 -4.39 5.57 -11.66
N SER A 206 -4.98 5.24 -10.51
CA SER A 206 -4.86 3.92 -9.88
C SER A 206 -5.89 2.93 -10.41
N LEU A 207 -5.60 1.63 -10.30
CA LEU A 207 -6.53 0.55 -10.63
C LEU A 207 -6.77 -0.34 -9.41
N THR A 208 -8.04 -0.53 -9.04
CA THR A 208 -8.45 -1.38 -7.93
C THR A 208 -9.37 -2.48 -8.43
N ALA A 209 -9.09 -3.74 -8.11
CA ALA A 209 -9.92 -4.88 -8.45
C ALA A 209 -10.22 -5.71 -7.19
N ALA A 210 -11.48 -5.99 -6.88
CA ALA A 210 -11.80 -6.89 -5.77
C ALA A 210 -11.44 -8.36 -6.07
N GLY A 211 -11.36 -8.73 -7.36
CA GLY A 211 -10.83 -10.01 -7.84
C GLY A 211 -9.31 -9.96 -8.05
N TYR A 212 -8.82 -10.72 -9.05
CA TYR A 212 -7.42 -10.65 -9.48
C TYR A 212 -7.20 -9.49 -10.48
N ALA A 213 -5.94 -9.08 -10.63
CA ALA A 213 -5.55 -8.11 -11.65
C ALA A 213 -4.42 -8.64 -12.55
N GLN A 214 -4.63 -8.59 -13.87
CA GLN A 214 -3.61 -8.88 -14.89
C GLN A 214 -3.29 -7.61 -15.67
N VAL A 215 -2.00 -7.26 -15.77
CA VAL A 215 -1.54 -6.00 -16.37
C VAL A 215 -0.45 -6.25 -17.41
N GLU A 216 -0.80 -6.08 -18.67
CA GLU A 216 0.12 -5.99 -19.83
C GLU A 216 0.26 -4.55 -20.36
N GLY A 217 -0.53 -3.61 -19.83
CA GLY A 217 -0.51 -2.18 -20.16
C GLY A 217 0.21 -1.32 -19.10
N LYS A 218 -0.08 -0.01 -19.10
CA LYS A 218 0.50 0.94 -18.14
C LYS A 218 -0.52 1.46 -17.13
N ILE A 219 -0.20 1.42 -15.84
CA ILE A 219 -0.93 2.08 -14.77
C ILE A 219 -0.02 3.18 -14.20
N SER A 220 -0.46 4.43 -14.27
CA SER A 220 0.36 5.57 -13.82
C SER A 220 0.25 5.82 -12.31
N GLY A 221 -0.77 5.29 -11.65
CA GLY A 221 -0.90 5.25 -10.19
C GLY A 221 -0.51 3.89 -9.59
N SER A 222 -1.22 3.51 -8.53
CA SER A 222 -1.04 2.24 -7.81
C SER A 222 -2.03 1.18 -8.27
N LEU A 223 -1.72 -0.09 -7.98
CA LEU A 223 -2.55 -1.25 -8.27
C LEU A 223 -2.95 -1.95 -6.97
N SER A 224 -4.23 -2.22 -6.78
CA SER A 224 -4.73 -3.02 -5.66
C SER A 224 -5.63 -4.16 -6.13
N SER A 225 -5.45 -5.34 -5.53
CA SER A 225 -6.21 -6.55 -5.85
C SER A 225 -6.70 -7.27 -4.58
N GLY A 226 -7.95 -7.74 -4.60
CA GLY A 226 -8.49 -8.61 -3.56
C GLY A 226 -7.99 -10.07 -3.65
N SER A 227 -7.33 -10.44 -4.74
CA SER A 227 -6.76 -11.78 -4.96
C SER A 227 -5.25 -11.68 -5.24
N TYR A 228 -4.77 -12.13 -6.41
CA TYR A 228 -3.38 -12.02 -6.83
C TYR A 228 -3.19 -11.00 -7.95
N VAL A 229 -1.94 -10.58 -8.15
CA VAL A 229 -1.55 -9.68 -9.24
C VAL A 229 -0.58 -10.38 -10.19
N ASN A 230 -0.80 -10.21 -11.49
CA ASN A 230 0.14 -10.59 -12.55
C ASN A 230 0.52 -9.36 -13.38
N VAL A 231 1.72 -8.82 -13.16
CA VAL A 231 2.30 -7.76 -14.02
C VAL A 231 3.10 -8.44 -15.12
N ALA A 232 2.53 -8.57 -16.30
CA ALA A 232 3.13 -9.24 -17.45
C ALA A 232 4.34 -8.47 -18.02
N SER A 233 5.04 -9.04 -19.00
CA SER A 233 6.31 -8.51 -19.52
C SER A 233 6.26 -7.07 -20.05
N THR A 234 5.15 -6.65 -20.67
CA THR A 234 4.93 -5.26 -21.11
C THR A 234 4.22 -4.40 -20.06
N GLY A 235 3.79 -5.03 -18.96
CA GLY A 235 3.09 -4.37 -17.87
C GLY A 235 4.00 -3.42 -17.10
N TRP A 236 3.47 -2.24 -16.79
CA TRP A 236 4.16 -1.26 -15.94
C TRP A 236 3.19 -0.60 -14.97
N VAL A 237 3.40 -0.81 -13.68
CA VAL A 237 2.75 -0.06 -12.59
C VAL A 237 3.75 0.96 -12.07
N VAL A 238 3.44 2.24 -12.13
CA VAL A 238 4.36 3.31 -11.68
C VAL A 238 4.40 3.36 -10.15
N GLY A 239 3.25 3.24 -9.49
CA GLY A 239 3.13 3.26 -8.03
C GLY A 239 3.33 1.90 -7.37
N ASP A 240 2.67 1.73 -6.22
CA ASP A 240 2.71 0.52 -5.42
C ASP A 240 1.75 -0.55 -5.94
N VAL A 241 2.04 -1.80 -5.63
CA VAL A 241 1.15 -2.95 -5.88
C VAL A 241 0.78 -3.59 -4.55
N THR A 242 -0.52 -3.78 -4.33
CA THR A 242 -1.07 -4.50 -3.18
C THR A 242 -1.96 -5.67 -3.63
N ALA A 243 -1.83 -6.84 -3.01
CA ALA A 243 -2.71 -7.99 -3.27
C ALA A 243 -3.03 -8.76 -1.99
N SER A 244 -4.31 -8.89 -1.64
CA SER A 244 -4.71 -9.50 -0.36
C SER A 244 -5.02 -11.00 -0.42
N GLY A 245 -5.06 -11.59 -1.61
CA GLY A 245 -5.24 -13.03 -1.79
C GLY A 245 -3.99 -13.84 -1.46
N THR A 246 -4.18 -15.14 -1.22
CA THR A 246 -3.11 -16.09 -0.87
C THR A 246 -2.45 -16.74 -2.08
N LEU A 247 -3.01 -16.56 -3.27
CA LEU A 247 -2.45 -17.09 -4.52
C LEU A 247 -1.15 -16.35 -4.90
N ARG A 248 -0.29 -17.03 -5.65
CA ARG A 248 1.00 -16.47 -6.07
C ARG A 248 0.81 -15.26 -6.99
N SER A 249 1.44 -14.15 -6.62
CA SER A 249 1.55 -12.96 -7.47
C SER A 249 2.88 -12.98 -8.22
N THR A 250 2.85 -12.53 -9.48
CA THR A 250 4.00 -12.62 -10.40
C THR A 250 4.29 -11.25 -11.00
N VAL A 251 5.58 -10.89 -11.05
CA VAL A 251 6.09 -9.70 -11.75
C VAL A 251 7.03 -10.16 -12.85
N THR A 252 6.63 -9.97 -14.10
CA THR A 252 7.46 -10.16 -15.30
C THR A 252 7.79 -8.83 -15.97
N GLY A 253 7.00 -7.79 -15.73
CA GLY A 253 7.24 -6.41 -16.18
C GLY A 253 7.88 -5.54 -15.10
N LYS A 254 7.34 -4.33 -14.90
CA LYS A 254 7.89 -3.34 -13.97
C LYS A 254 6.88 -2.87 -12.92
N VAL A 255 7.35 -2.72 -11.68
CA VAL A 255 6.65 -2.06 -10.58
C VAL A 255 7.57 -0.97 -10.04
N GLY A 256 7.16 0.29 -10.08
CA GLY A 256 7.99 1.41 -9.64
C GLY A 256 8.05 1.56 -8.11
N GLY A 257 6.97 1.22 -7.42
CA GLY A 257 6.85 1.28 -5.96
C GLY A 257 7.09 -0.05 -5.26
N ASP A 258 6.51 -0.18 -4.06
CA ASP A 258 6.55 -1.40 -3.25
C ASP A 258 5.61 -2.48 -3.82
N PHE A 259 5.93 -3.75 -3.56
CA PHE A 259 5.12 -4.90 -3.96
C PHE A 259 4.72 -5.72 -2.73
N LYS A 260 3.51 -5.47 -2.20
CA LYS A 260 3.02 -6.03 -0.93
C LYS A 260 1.89 -7.01 -1.18
N VAL A 261 2.09 -8.29 -0.88
CA VAL A 261 1.08 -9.32 -1.16
C VAL A 261 0.90 -10.31 -0.01
N ASN A 262 -0.30 -10.88 0.12
CA ASN A 262 -0.52 -11.98 1.06
C ASN A 262 -0.05 -13.34 0.50
N GLY A 263 -0.02 -13.49 -0.82
CA GLY A 263 0.45 -14.68 -1.49
C GLY A 263 1.97 -14.81 -1.58
N ALA A 264 2.44 -15.89 -2.21
CA ALA A 264 3.84 -16.03 -2.58
C ALA A 264 4.20 -15.03 -3.70
N VAL A 265 5.48 -14.69 -3.84
CA VAL A 265 5.95 -13.78 -4.90
C VAL A 265 6.89 -14.51 -5.87
N THR A 266 6.76 -14.21 -7.15
CA THR A 266 7.77 -14.51 -8.16
C THR A 266 8.11 -13.24 -8.93
N VAL A 267 9.37 -12.79 -8.84
CA VAL A 267 9.93 -11.74 -9.69
C VAL A 267 10.71 -12.43 -10.81
N SER A 268 10.12 -12.52 -12.00
CA SER A 268 10.63 -13.26 -13.16
C SER A 268 11.84 -12.59 -13.81
N TYR A 269 12.54 -13.29 -14.69
CA TYR A 269 13.66 -12.75 -15.47
C TYR A 269 13.28 -11.47 -16.22
N GLY A 270 14.19 -10.48 -16.19
CA GLY A 270 13.98 -9.17 -16.82
C GLY A 270 13.03 -8.22 -16.08
N ALA A 271 12.37 -8.69 -15.02
CA ALA A 271 11.46 -7.87 -14.22
C ALA A 271 12.20 -6.92 -13.26
N GLU A 272 11.50 -5.89 -12.81
CA GLU A 272 12.03 -4.94 -11.83
C GLU A 272 10.94 -4.50 -10.85
N VAL A 273 11.27 -4.55 -9.55
CA VAL A 273 10.50 -3.91 -8.48
C VAL A 273 11.36 -2.81 -7.86
N GLY A 274 10.94 -1.56 -8.00
CA GLY A 274 11.68 -0.38 -7.55
C GLY A 274 11.64 -0.16 -6.04
N GLY A 275 10.61 -0.67 -5.37
CA GLY A 275 10.44 -0.63 -3.92
C GLY A 275 10.86 -1.91 -3.19
N GLU A 276 10.27 -2.09 -2.01
CA GLU A 276 10.42 -3.30 -1.20
C GLU A 276 9.39 -4.37 -1.59
N VAL A 277 9.79 -5.63 -1.57
CA VAL A 277 8.87 -6.77 -1.75
C VAL A 277 8.49 -7.32 -0.37
N THR A 278 7.19 -7.40 -0.09
CA THR A 278 6.66 -7.96 1.16
C THR A 278 5.66 -9.07 0.86
N ALA A 279 5.85 -10.25 1.44
CA ALA A 279 4.98 -11.42 1.24
C ALA A 279 4.58 -12.09 2.57
N THR A 280 3.27 -12.23 2.85
CA THR A 280 2.82 -12.95 4.06
C THR A 280 2.76 -14.46 3.92
N SER A 281 2.82 -14.99 2.69
CA SER A 281 2.74 -16.43 2.48
C SER A 281 3.94 -17.14 3.09
N THR A 282 3.69 -18.36 3.57
CA THR A 282 4.77 -19.26 4.02
C THR A 282 5.42 -19.99 2.86
N ASP A 283 4.86 -19.92 1.65
CA ASP A 283 5.45 -20.52 0.46
C ASP A 283 6.73 -19.79 0.03
N ARG A 284 7.53 -20.46 -0.79
CA ARG A 284 8.80 -19.92 -1.27
C ARG A 284 8.58 -18.71 -2.18
N THR A 285 9.29 -17.62 -1.89
CA THR A 285 9.46 -16.46 -2.78
C THR A 285 10.65 -16.66 -3.69
N TYR A 286 10.47 -16.37 -4.98
CA TYR A 286 11.51 -16.48 -6.01
C TYR A 286 11.86 -15.11 -6.58
N VAL A 287 13.16 -14.81 -6.62
CA VAL A 287 13.70 -13.59 -7.23
C VAL A 287 14.68 -13.99 -8.33
N TYR A 288 14.22 -13.90 -9.58
CA TYR A 288 15.00 -14.18 -10.79
C TYR A 288 15.56 -12.91 -11.44
N ALA A 289 15.12 -11.73 -11.00
CA ALA A 289 15.59 -10.43 -11.49
C ALA A 289 15.76 -9.44 -10.33
N LYS A 290 15.34 -8.17 -10.49
CA LYS A 290 15.75 -7.10 -9.58
C LYS A 290 14.66 -6.67 -8.59
N VAL A 291 15.04 -6.60 -7.32
CA VAL A 291 14.33 -5.87 -6.26
C VAL A 291 15.28 -4.79 -5.74
N LEU A 292 14.97 -3.51 -5.96
CA LEU A 292 15.94 -2.43 -5.73
C LEU A 292 16.12 -2.08 -4.24
N LYS A 293 15.14 -2.41 -3.39
CA LYS A 293 15.23 -2.25 -1.92
C LYS A 293 15.28 -3.61 -1.23
N GLY A 294 14.54 -3.79 -0.13
CA GLY A 294 14.53 -5.02 0.66
C GLY A 294 13.53 -6.08 0.18
N LEU A 295 13.62 -7.26 0.79
CA LEU A 295 12.67 -8.36 0.64
C LEU A 295 12.32 -8.92 2.02
N ARG A 296 11.03 -8.87 2.38
CA ARG A 296 10.49 -9.46 3.61
C ARG A 296 9.47 -10.53 3.26
N THR A 297 9.67 -11.75 3.75
CA THR A 297 8.70 -12.82 3.57
C THR A 297 8.61 -13.74 4.78
N ARG A 298 7.40 -14.25 5.05
CA ARG A 298 7.23 -15.35 6.01
C ARG A 298 7.73 -16.67 5.47
N GLY A 299 7.86 -16.82 4.15
CA GLY A 299 8.34 -18.02 3.49
C GLY A 299 9.86 -18.13 3.42
N ALA A 300 10.34 -19.19 2.75
CA ALA A 300 11.73 -19.28 2.34
C ALA A 300 11.99 -18.42 1.09
N VAL A 301 13.26 -18.10 0.83
CA VAL A 301 13.67 -17.31 -0.33
C VAL A 301 14.59 -18.11 -1.25
N THR A 302 14.43 -17.93 -2.55
CA THR A 302 15.44 -18.26 -3.56
C THR A 302 15.75 -17.02 -4.38
N ILE A 303 17.00 -16.55 -4.30
CA ILE A 303 17.53 -15.51 -5.19
C ILE A 303 18.38 -16.25 -6.23
N ASP A 304 17.91 -16.27 -7.47
CA ASP A 304 18.57 -16.98 -8.57
C ASP A 304 19.82 -16.23 -9.07
N TYR A 305 20.56 -16.81 -10.01
CA TYR A 305 21.83 -16.28 -10.52
C TYR A 305 21.73 -14.85 -11.08
N GLU A 306 20.62 -14.51 -11.75
CA GLU A 306 20.34 -13.15 -12.23
C GLU A 306 19.56 -12.31 -11.22
N GLY A 307 19.16 -12.91 -10.10
CA GLY A 307 18.40 -12.28 -9.04
C GLY A 307 19.26 -11.34 -8.20
N SER A 308 18.75 -10.16 -7.88
CA SER A 308 19.37 -9.27 -6.90
C SER A 308 18.34 -8.58 -6.01
N VAL A 309 18.72 -8.39 -4.74
CA VAL A 309 17.98 -7.59 -3.76
C VAL A 309 18.92 -6.50 -3.25
N GLY A 310 18.60 -5.23 -3.47
CA GLY A 310 19.49 -4.11 -3.16
C GLY A 310 19.66 -3.83 -1.66
N GLY A 311 18.68 -4.20 -0.83
CA GLY A 311 18.68 -4.02 0.62
C GLY A 311 18.73 -5.33 1.40
N ASP A 312 18.13 -5.31 2.59
CA ASP A 312 18.09 -6.48 3.48
C ASP A 312 17.06 -7.52 3.04
N VAL A 313 17.34 -8.79 3.35
CA VAL A 313 16.43 -9.92 3.13
C VAL A 313 16.05 -10.54 4.48
N ILE A 314 14.75 -10.68 4.74
CA ILE A 314 14.21 -11.42 5.88
C ILE A 314 13.30 -12.55 5.37
N ALA A 315 13.66 -13.79 5.69
CA ALA A 315 12.95 -15.01 5.30
C ALA A 315 12.61 -15.83 6.56
N ALA A 316 11.44 -15.62 7.15
CA ALA A 316 11.17 -16.08 8.52
C ALA A 316 10.86 -17.60 8.63
N ARG A 317 10.59 -18.31 7.53
CA ARG A 317 10.32 -19.75 7.58
C ARG A 317 11.59 -20.54 7.93
N ASN A 318 11.41 -21.67 8.61
CA ASN A 318 12.48 -22.61 8.97
C ASN A 318 13.01 -23.46 7.79
N ASP A 319 12.61 -23.15 6.56
CA ASP A 319 13.03 -23.85 5.34
C ASP A 319 14.33 -23.24 4.77
N ILE A 320 15.00 -23.97 3.89
CA ILE A 320 16.26 -23.51 3.28
C ILE A 320 16.08 -22.24 2.43
N THR A 321 16.94 -21.24 2.68
CA THR A 321 17.13 -20.08 1.82
C THR A 321 18.33 -20.29 0.90
N TYR A 322 18.12 -20.12 -0.41
CA TYR A 322 19.17 -20.23 -1.42
C TYR A 322 19.53 -18.85 -1.97
N VAL A 323 20.82 -18.53 -1.98
CA VAL A 323 21.35 -17.32 -2.59
C VAL A 323 22.33 -17.74 -3.68
N TYR A 324 21.93 -17.53 -4.93
CA TYR A 324 22.74 -17.75 -6.13
C TYR A 324 23.24 -16.43 -6.74
N GLY A 325 22.47 -15.33 -6.55
CA GLY A 325 22.80 -13.98 -6.99
C GLY A 325 23.28 -13.07 -5.86
N GLU A 326 22.77 -11.82 -5.82
CA GLU A 326 23.30 -10.76 -4.95
C GLU A 326 22.27 -10.27 -3.91
N ILE A 327 22.73 -10.05 -2.68
CA ILE A 327 22.05 -9.28 -1.65
C ILE A 327 22.96 -8.11 -1.25
N GLY A 328 22.50 -6.87 -1.45
CA GLY A 328 23.28 -5.67 -1.10
C GLY A 328 23.37 -5.43 0.41
N GLY A 329 22.32 -5.78 1.17
CA GLY A 329 22.27 -5.69 2.63
C GLY A 329 22.60 -7.00 3.35
N GLY A 330 22.00 -7.18 4.54
CA GLY A 330 22.09 -8.40 5.33
C GLY A 330 21.00 -9.44 5.00
N LEU A 331 21.17 -10.65 5.53
CA LEU A 331 20.22 -11.76 5.39
C LEU A 331 19.86 -12.35 6.75
N GLN A 332 18.57 -12.36 7.09
CA GLN A 332 18.03 -13.09 8.23
C GLN A 332 17.11 -14.21 7.75
N ALA A 333 17.47 -15.46 8.04
CA ALA A 333 16.69 -16.64 7.66
C ALA A 333 16.29 -17.46 8.91
N GLY A 334 15.01 -17.80 9.02
CA GLY A 334 14.51 -18.75 10.01
C GLY A 334 15.09 -20.16 9.80
N GLY A 335 15.36 -20.52 8.55
CA GLY A 335 16.02 -21.78 8.18
C GLY A 335 17.54 -21.66 8.03
N TRP A 336 18.11 -22.68 7.38
CA TRP A 336 19.54 -22.70 7.05
C TRP A 336 19.78 -22.03 5.69
N VAL A 337 20.99 -21.53 5.49
CA VAL A 337 21.34 -20.72 4.31
C VAL A 337 22.35 -21.48 3.43
N THR A 338 22.16 -21.42 2.12
CA THR A 338 23.17 -21.81 1.13
C THR A 338 23.54 -20.60 0.27
N VAL A 339 24.79 -20.16 0.37
CA VAL A 339 25.41 -19.11 -0.47
C VAL A 339 26.23 -19.81 -1.55
N SER A 340 25.82 -19.68 -2.81
CA SER A 340 26.49 -20.32 -3.96
C SER A 340 27.81 -19.65 -4.33
N TYR A 341 28.58 -20.26 -5.24
CA TYR A 341 29.93 -19.81 -5.62
C TYR A 341 30.02 -18.35 -6.10
N ASN A 342 29.03 -17.89 -6.86
CA ASN A 342 29.00 -16.53 -7.41
C ASN A 342 28.14 -15.58 -6.57
N ALA A 343 27.57 -16.07 -5.47
CA ALA A 343 26.66 -15.30 -4.66
C ALA A 343 27.43 -14.37 -3.70
N THR A 344 26.89 -13.18 -3.51
CA THR A 344 27.45 -12.19 -2.58
C THR A 344 26.34 -11.65 -1.67
N ILE A 345 26.64 -11.56 -0.38
CA ILE A 345 25.80 -10.88 0.62
C ILE A 345 26.65 -9.75 1.21
N GLY A 346 26.20 -8.51 1.09
CA GLY A 346 26.98 -7.33 1.48
C GLY A 346 27.12 -7.13 2.99
N GLY A 347 26.10 -7.51 3.77
CA GLY A 347 26.04 -7.35 5.22
C GLY A 347 26.13 -8.66 6.00
N ASP A 348 25.52 -8.65 7.19
CA ASP A 348 25.51 -9.77 8.13
C ASP A 348 24.53 -10.86 7.72
N VAL A 349 24.82 -12.11 8.12
CA VAL A 349 23.96 -13.27 7.89
C VAL A 349 23.58 -13.93 9.21
N ILE A 350 22.28 -14.04 9.46
CA ILE A 350 21.69 -14.80 10.57
C ILE A 350 20.93 -16.00 9.99
N ALA A 351 21.31 -17.22 10.38
CA ALA A 351 20.69 -18.47 9.96
C ALA A 351 20.20 -19.27 11.19
N ALA A 352 18.91 -19.21 11.49
CA ALA A 352 18.32 -19.86 12.67
C ALA A 352 18.02 -21.36 12.47
N GLY A 353 18.15 -21.88 11.25
CA GLY A 353 17.96 -23.31 10.98
C GLY A 353 19.09 -24.17 11.55
N THR A 354 18.74 -25.33 12.11
CA THR A 354 19.67 -26.23 12.80
C THR A 354 20.46 -27.16 11.86
N SER A 355 20.21 -27.08 10.56
CA SER A 355 20.89 -27.87 9.51
C SER A 355 22.23 -27.24 9.10
N GLN A 356 22.82 -27.57 7.94
CA GLN A 356 24.14 -27.04 7.56
C GLN A 356 24.04 -25.69 6.83
N THR A 357 24.46 -24.58 7.43
CA THR A 357 24.73 -23.35 6.67
C THR A 357 25.98 -23.51 5.81
N LEU A 358 25.81 -23.39 4.49
CA LEU A 358 26.85 -23.62 3.47
C LEU A 358 27.25 -22.31 2.80
N VAL A 359 28.53 -21.95 2.89
CA VAL A 359 29.08 -20.73 2.28
C VAL A 359 30.11 -21.12 1.23
N ARG A 360 29.77 -20.92 -0.04
CA ARG A 360 30.67 -21.11 -1.20
C ARG A 360 31.05 -19.79 -1.88
N GLY A 361 30.28 -18.73 -1.65
CA GLY A 361 30.53 -17.39 -2.15
C GLY A 361 30.97 -16.46 -1.03
N LYS A 362 30.55 -15.19 -1.08
CA LYS A 362 31.02 -14.15 -0.17
C LYS A 362 29.94 -13.63 0.77
N ILE A 363 30.31 -13.45 2.04
CA ILE A 363 29.56 -12.70 3.05
C ILE A 363 30.43 -11.52 3.49
N GLY A 364 29.93 -10.29 3.38
CA GLY A 364 30.68 -9.08 3.71
C GLY A 364 30.77 -8.78 5.20
N GLY A 365 29.75 -9.17 5.97
CA GLY A 365 29.68 -8.97 7.42
C GLY A 365 29.85 -10.26 8.22
N ASP A 366 29.18 -10.29 9.37
CA ASP A 366 29.22 -11.40 10.33
C ASP A 366 28.35 -12.59 9.88
N LEU A 367 28.67 -13.80 10.35
CA LEU A 367 27.83 -14.99 10.19
C LEU A 367 27.43 -15.55 11.56
N VAL A 368 26.13 -15.58 11.86
CA VAL A 368 25.57 -16.23 13.06
C VAL A 368 24.67 -17.39 12.64
N ALA A 369 25.04 -18.63 13.00
CA ALA A 369 24.31 -19.83 12.62
C ALA A 369 23.89 -20.71 13.82
N ALA A 370 22.62 -21.12 13.83
CA ALA A 370 22.12 -22.18 14.71
C ALA A 370 22.64 -23.57 14.30
N GLY A 371 22.90 -23.70 13.01
CA GLY A 371 23.29 -24.92 12.32
C GLY A 371 24.79 -25.22 12.31
N ARG A 372 25.14 -26.33 11.66
CA ARG A 372 26.54 -26.62 11.30
C ARG A 372 27.02 -25.55 10.32
N ILE A 373 28.22 -25.05 10.49
CA ILE A 373 28.86 -24.13 9.54
C ILE A 373 29.78 -24.92 8.62
N TYR A 374 29.62 -24.72 7.32
CA TYR A 374 30.49 -25.26 6.28
C TYR A 374 30.92 -24.12 5.35
N VAL A 375 32.15 -23.65 5.49
CA VAL A 375 32.77 -22.68 4.59
C VAL A 375 33.61 -23.46 3.58
N ASP A 376 33.18 -23.48 2.31
CA ASP A 376 33.85 -24.18 1.23
C ASP A 376 35.17 -23.47 0.83
N TYR A 377 35.96 -24.09 -0.04
CA TYR A 377 37.27 -23.56 -0.49
C TYR A 377 37.20 -22.13 -1.06
N ASN A 378 36.08 -21.78 -1.70
CA ASN A 378 35.83 -20.45 -2.26
C ASN A 378 35.04 -19.53 -1.31
N GLY A 379 34.63 -20.04 -0.16
CA GLY A 379 33.87 -19.30 0.82
C GLY A 379 34.71 -18.22 1.51
N ASP A 380 34.17 -17.01 1.61
CA ASP A 380 34.80 -15.86 2.23
C ASP A 380 33.81 -15.15 3.16
N ILE A 381 34.17 -15.01 4.44
CA ILE A 381 33.38 -14.31 5.46
C ILE A 381 34.20 -13.13 5.97
N GLY A 382 33.74 -11.91 5.71
CA GLY A 382 34.44 -10.67 6.04
C GLY A 382 34.45 -10.31 7.53
N GLY A 383 33.47 -10.78 8.30
CA GLY A 383 33.31 -10.49 9.72
C GLY A 383 33.55 -11.69 10.65
N ASP A 384 32.97 -11.59 11.84
CA ASP A 384 33.00 -12.63 12.88
C ASP A 384 32.01 -13.77 12.55
N CYS A 385 32.31 -14.97 13.04
CA CYS A 385 31.56 -16.18 12.72
C CYS A 385 31.20 -16.97 13.99
N PHE A 386 29.91 -17.19 14.22
CA PHE A 386 29.35 -17.82 15.41
C PHE A 386 28.50 -19.04 15.06
N GLY A 387 28.85 -20.21 15.57
CA GLY A 387 28.11 -21.46 15.35
C GLY A 387 27.66 -22.09 16.65
N SER A 388 26.35 -22.18 16.90
CA SER A 388 25.81 -22.73 18.18
C SER A 388 25.50 -24.23 18.15
N ASN A 389 25.65 -24.89 16.99
CA ASN A 389 25.47 -26.33 16.83
C ASN A 389 26.62 -27.12 17.44
N THR A 390 26.36 -28.27 18.05
CA THR A 390 27.40 -29.10 18.69
C THR A 390 28.06 -30.11 17.73
N THR A 391 27.59 -30.21 16.49
CA THR A 391 28.19 -31.06 15.46
C THR A 391 29.45 -30.45 14.86
N ARG A 392 30.22 -31.24 14.10
CA ARG A 392 31.49 -30.80 13.52
C ARG A 392 31.28 -29.70 12.48
N HIS A 393 31.97 -28.57 12.63
CA HIS A 393 32.04 -27.48 11.65
C HIS A 393 33.22 -27.69 10.70
N TYR A 394 33.13 -27.12 9.50
CA TYR A 394 34.14 -27.26 8.45
C TYR A 394 34.49 -25.88 7.90
N VAL A 395 35.79 -25.56 7.89
CA VAL A 395 36.31 -24.31 7.31
C VAL A 395 37.45 -24.66 6.35
N TYR A 396 37.12 -24.57 5.07
CA TYR A 396 38.04 -24.75 3.93
C TYR A 396 38.45 -23.39 3.34
N GLY A 397 37.62 -22.35 3.49
CA GLY A 397 37.85 -21.00 2.98
C GLY A 397 38.41 -20.02 4.02
N VAL A 398 38.03 -18.75 3.91
CA VAL A 398 38.57 -17.66 4.73
C VAL A 398 37.49 -17.07 5.65
N ILE A 399 37.89 -16.78 6.89
CA ILE A 399 37.13 -15.99 7.86
C ILE A 399 38.05 -14.87 8.35
N ASP A 400 37.66 -13.62 8.10
CA ASP A 400 38.48 -12.44 8.40
C ASP A 400 38.36 -12.00 9.87
N GLY A 401 37.24 -12.28 10.52
CA GLY A 401 37.03 -12.02 11.95
C GLY A 401 37.40 -13.19 12.87
N ASN A 402 36.76 -13.19 14.04
CA ASN A 402 36.81 -14.23 15.05
C ASN A 402 35.92 -15.42 14.65
N LEU A 403 36.26 -16.62 15.11
CA LEU A 403 35.43 -17.83 14.95
C LEU A 403 35.09 -18.42 16.33
N GLU A 404 33.81 -18.45 16.69
CA GLU A 404 33.32 -19.02 17.95
C GLU A 404 32.32 -20.15 17.70
N LEU A 405 32.62 -21.36 18.19
CA LEU A 405 31.86 -22.56 17.88
C LEU A 405 31.44 -23.36 19.12
N ALA A 406 30.23 -23.91 19.08
CA ALA A 406 29.74 -24.88 20.05
C ALA A 406 30.27 -26.29 19.79
N GLY A 407 30.42 -26.68 18.52
CA GLY A 407 30.88 -27.98 18.07
C GLY A 407 32.38 -28.06 17.81
N PRO A 408 32.91 -29.26 17.51
CA PRO A 408 34.31 -29.40 17.10
C PRO A 408 34.54 -28.79 15.72
N LEU A 409 35.76 -28.34 15.45
CA LEU A 409 36.16 -27.76 14.17
C LEU A 409 37.03 -28.71 13.34
N ASN A 410 36.84 -28.69 12.02
CA ASN A 410 37.82 -29.13 11.04
C ASN A 410 38.25 -27.92 10.19
N LEU A 411 39.44 -27.38 10.47
CA LEU A 411 40.07 -26.30 9.72
C LEU A 411 41.07 -26.91 8.73
N ASP A 412 40.75 -26.93 7.45
CA ASP A 412 41.57 -27.57 6.42
C ASP A 412 42.85 -26.77 6.09
N TYR A 413 43.75 -27.34 5.27
CA TYR A 413 45.02 -26.71 4.89
C TYR A 413 44.86 -25.32 4.25
N SER A 414 43.80 -25.11 3.46
CA SER A 414 43.48 -23.80 2.89
C SER A 414 42.69 -22.90 3.84
N GLY A 415 42.13 -23.48 4.91
CA GLY A 415 41.30 -22.79 5.88
C GLY A 415 42.08 -21.72 6.63
N ARG A 416 41.53 -20.51 6.73
CA ARG A 416 42.14 -19.40 7.46
C ARG A 416 41.12 -18.72 8.35
N VAL A 417 41.49 -18.51 9.61
CA VAL A 417 40.79 -17.63 10.56
C VAL A 417 41.76 -16.52 10.92
N LYS A 418 41.52 -15.28 10.51
CA LYS A 418 42.47 -14.19 10.77
C LYS A 418 42.39 -13.67 12.21
N GLY A 419 41.22 -13.74 12.84
CA GLY A 419 41.03 -13.38 14.24
C GLY A 419 41.25 -14.54 15.21
N ARG A 420 40.61 -14.44 16.38
CA ARG A 420 40.66 -15.45 17.44
C ARG A 420 39.77 -16.64 17.12
N LEU A 421 40.16 -17.82 17.58
CA LEU A 421 39.35 -19.04 17.50
C LEU A 421 38.92 -19.48 18.90
N ALA A 422 37.62 -19.78 19.08
CA ALA A 422 37.09 -20.41 20.28
C ALA A 422 36.19 -21.61 19.93
N THR A 423 36.39 -22.74 20.61
CA THR A 423 35.51 -23.92 20.49
C THR A 423 35.10 -24.41 21.87
N SER A 424 33.82 -24.58 22.16
CA SER A 424 33.35 -25.07 23.48
C SER A 424 33.17 -26.60 23.53
N SER A 425 33.30 -27.28 22.39
CA SER A 425 33.22 -28.73 22.30
C SER A 425 34.35 -29.43 23.04
N THR A 426 34.03 -30.55 23.69
CA THR A 426 35.02 -31.45 24.33
C THR A 426 35.67 -32.43 23.35
N SER A 427 35.22 -32.46 22.09
CA SER A 427 35.72 -33.37 21.05
C SER A 427 37.05 -32.88 20.46
N THR A 428 37.62 -33.66 19.53
CA THR A 428 38.84 -33.26 18.82
C THR A 428 38.53 -32.22 17.73
N ASN A 429 39.23 -31.09 17.81
CA ASN A 429 39.38 -30.10 16.76
C ASN A 429 40.57 -30.47 15.87
N ASN A 430 40.33 -30.61 14.58
CA ASN A 430 41.37 -30.91 13.59
C ASN A 430 41.79 -29.59 12.93
N ILE A 431 43.04 -29.19 13.11
CA ILE A 431 43.57 -27.91 12.64
C ILE A 431 44.74 -28.19 11.69
N TYR A 432 44.53 -27.88 10.41
CA TYR A 432 45.55 -27.99 9.36
C TYR A 432 45.93 -26.63 8.77
N GLY A 433 45.06 -25.63 8.95
CA GLY A 433 45.19 -24.27 8.41
C GLY A 433 45.78 -23.25 9.38
N THR A 434 45.53 -21.96 9.11
CA THR A 434 46.11 -20.84 9.86
C THR A 434 45.08 -20.15 10.76
N ILE A 435 45.48 -19.89 12.00
CA ILE A 435 44.78 -19.03 12.95
C ILE A 435 45.68 -17.81 13.21
N GLY A 436 45.18 -16.61 12.94
CA GLY A 436 45.98 -15.39 13.01
C GLY A 436 46.25 -14.90 14.43
N ASP A 437 45.40 -15.27 15.39
CA ASP A 437 45.45 -14.81 16.78
C ASP A 437 45.35 -15.99 17.76
N ASP A 438 44.80 -15.78 18.96
CA ASP A 438 44.61 -16.79 20.00
C ASP A 438 43.66 -17.93 19.61
N PHE A 439 43.89 -19.13 20.18
CA PHE A 439 42.99 -20.28 20.12
C PHE A 439 42.60 -20.80 21.51
N ASN A 440 41.33 -20.65 21.89
CA ASN A 440 40.75 -21.24 23.10
C ASN A 440 39.90 -22.49 22.77
N ALA A 441 40.37 -23.68 23.13
CA ALA A 441 39.69 -24.94 22.85
C ALA A 441 39.15 -25.60 24.12
N GLY A 442 37.86 -25.95 24.14
CA GLY A 442 37.23 -26.71 25.21
C GLY A 442 37.52 -28.21 25.18
N GLY A 443 38.20 -28.69 24.13
CA GLY A 443 38.40 -30.11 23.84
C GLY A 443 39.82 -30.44 23.40
N ARG A 444 39.96 -31.49 22.60
CA ARG A 444 41.25 -31.92 22.07
C ARG A 444 41.63 -31.12 20.84
N ILE A 445 42.93 -30.92 20.62
CA ILE A 445 43.45 -30.26 19.42
C ILE A 445 44.42 -31.23 18.73
N TYR A 446 44.09 -31.56 17.49
CA TYR A 446 44.98 -32.25 16.55
C TYR A 446 45.49 -31.23 15.52
N PHE A 447 46.74 -30.80 15.67
CA PHE A 447 47.40 -29.72 14.92
C PHE A 447 48.67 -30.20 14.20
N PRO A 448 48.53 -31.08 13.18
CA PRO A 448 49.67 -31.63 12.44
C PRO A 448 50.35 -30.64 11.48
N ALA A 449 49.66 -29.58 11.08
CA ALA A 449 50.13 -28.56 10.13
C ALA A 449 49.48 -27.20 10.42
N GLY A 450 49.99 -26.14 9.78
CA GLY A 450 49.47 -24.77 9.94
C GLY A 450 50.23 -23.94 10.97
N THR A 451 49.65 -22.79 11.35
CA THR A 451 50.25 -21.84 12.31
C THR A 451 49.17 -21.21 13.19
N ILE A 452 49.47 -20.98 14.46
CA ILE A 452 48.64 -20.17 15.37
C ILE A 452 49.47 -18.95 15.77
N GLY A 453 48.98 -17.74 15.49
CA GLY A 453 49.72 -16.51 15.75
C GLY A 453 49.83 -16.16 17.24
N GLY A 454 48.75 -16.39 18.00
CA GLY A 454 48.65 -16.03 19.42
C GLY A 454 48.86 -17.19 20.39
N ASP A 455 48.24 -17.08 21.56
CA ASP A 455 48.24 -18.07 22.63
C ASP A 455 47.26 -19.22 22.36
N VAL A 456 47.56 -20.41 22.87
CA VAL A 456 46.66 -21.56 22.86
C VAL A 456 46.24 -21.89 24.30
N THR A 457 44.94 -21.90 24.55
CA THR A 457 44.36 -22.26 25.86
C THR A 457 43.52 -23.52 25.74
N LEU A 458 43.73 -24.50 26.64
CA LEU A 458 42.97 -25.76 26.66
C LEU A 458 42.80 -26.34 28.08
N PRO A 459 41.74 -27.14 28.37
CA PRO A 459 41.49 -27.71 29.70
C PRO A 459 42.59 -28.64 30.22
N ASN A 460 43.34 -29.28 29.32
CA ASN A 460 44.42 -30.20 29.65
C ASN A 460 45.50 -30.16 28.57
N LEU A 461 46.76 -29.89 28.94
CA LEU A 461 47.87 -29.79 27.99
C LEU A 461 48.12 -31.09 27.21
N SER A 462 47.78 -32.26 27.76
CA SER A 462 47.91 -33.55 27.05
C SER A 462 46.94 -33.71 25.87
N TYR A 463 46.04 -32.74 25.67
CA TYR A 463 45.09 -32.72 24.58
C TYR A 463 45.63 -32.05 23.31
N PHE A 464 46.84 -31.49 23.36
CA PHE A 464 47.50 -30.89 22.20
C PHE A 464 48.41 -31.91 21.52
N THR A 465 48.10 -32.27 20.28
CA THR A 465 48.79 -33.32 19.52
C THR A 465 49.02 -32.90 18.07
N PRO A 466 50.02 -33.42 17.35
CA PRO A 466 51.15 -34.22 17.84
C PRO A 466 52.10 -33.44 18.78
N ALA A 467 53.09 -34.11 19.38
CA ALA A 467 53.94 -33.52 20.43
C ALA A 467 54.77 -32.30 19.97
N ASP A 468 55.05 -32.20 18.67
CA ASP A 468 55.75 -31.08 18.03
C ASP A 468 54.83 -29.88 17.71
N ALA A 469 53.52 -29.99 17.95
CA ALA A 469 52.53 -28.96 17.63
C ALA A 469 52.80 -27.61 18.31
N ALA A 470 53.42 -27.60 19.50
CA ALA A 470 53.77 -26.37 20.21
C ALA A 470 54.79 -25.50 19.47
N ALA A 471 55.63 -26.07 18.61
CA ALA A 471 56.59 -25.31 17.81
C ALA A 471 55.92 -24.46 16.70
N ARG A 472 54.63 -24.70 16.42
CA ARG A 472 53.82 -23.99 15.41
C ARG A 472 52.92 -22.90 16.01
N VAL A 473 53.03 -22.65 17.32
CA VAL A 473 52.30 -21.63 18.07
C VAL A 473 53.24 -20.44 18.30
N GLY A 474 52.83 -19.24 17.92
CA GLY A 474 53.59 -18.00 18.10
C GLY A 474 53.63 -17.54 19.56
N GLY A 475 52.55 -17.78 20.30
CA GLY A 475 52.44 -17.49 21.73
C GLY A 475 52.72 -18.70 22.64
N THR A 476 52.01 -18.75 23.76
CA THR A 476 52.13 -19.75 24.82
C THR A 476 51.03 -20.79 24.76
N VAL A 477 51.32 -22.04 25.13
CA VAL A 477 50.32 -23.10 25.30
C VAL A 477 50.05 -23.26 26.79
N SER A 478 48.84 -22.90 27.24
CA SER A 478 48.50 -22.81 28.66
C SER A 478 47.20 -23.56 29.01
N LYS A 479 47.06 -23.92 30.29
CA LYS A 479 45.83 -24.52 30.79
C LYS A 479 44.82 -23.44 31.13
N GLY A 480 43.59 -23.56 30.65
CA GLY A 480 42.50 -22.64 30.98
C GLY A 480 41.12 -23.28 30.93
N VAL A 481 40.10 -22.43 31.07
CA VAL A 481 38.69 -22.85 31.08
C VAL A 481 38.17 -22.88 29.65
N ALA A 482 37.35 -23.90 29.33
CA ALA A 482 36.66 -23.98 28.05
C ALA A 482 35.80 -22.71 27.82
N PRO A 483 35.75 -22.19 26.58
CA PRO A 483 34.93 -21.02 26.27
C PRO A 483 33.43 -21.34 26.45
N ALA A 484 32.64 -20.29 26.69
CA ALA A 484 31.19 -20.42 26.77
C ALA A 484 30.60 -20.86 25.42
N ARG A 485 29.47 -21.57 25.46
CA ARG A 485 28.76 -21.97 24.25
C ARG A 485 28.04 -20.76 23.63
N PRO A 486 28.21 -20.46 22.32
CA PRO A 486 27.41 -19.45 21.64
C PRO A 486 25.91 -19.77 21.69
N SER A 487 25.07 -18.75 21.88
CA SER A 487 23.60 -18.88 21.84
C SER A 487 23.10 -19.07 20.41
N ALA A 488 22.05 -19.86 20.22
CA ALA A 488 21.41 -20.00 18.92
C ALA A 488 20.62 -18.72 18.56
N PRO A 489 20.74 -18.20 17.33
CA PRO A 489 19.96 -17.05 16.90
C PRO A 489 18.48 -17.42 16.71
N THR A 490 17.62 -16.40 16.79
CA THR A 490 16.20 -16.50 16.42
C THR A 490 15.87 -15.42 15.41
N VAL A 491 15.06 -15.75 14.40
CA VAL A 491 14.54 -14.79 13.42
C VAL A 491 13.03 -14.80 13.54
N VAL A 492 12.45 -13.64 13.82
CA VAL A 492 10.99 -13.45 13.89
C VAL A 492 10.65 -12.22 13.06
N LEU A 493 9.63 -12.35 12.22
CA LEU A 493 9.08 -11.24 11.45
C LEU A 493 7.77 -10.82 12.13
N ASP A 494 7.63 -9.54 12.47
CA ASP A 494 6.44 -9.03 13.15
C ASP A 494 5.20 -9.26 12.26
N ALA A 495 4.14 -9.81 12.82
CA ALA A 495 2.91 -10.06 12.08
C ALA A 495 2.27 -8.77 11.55
N ALA A 496 2.42 -7.65 12.27
CA ALA A 496 1.85 -6.36 11.90
C ALA A 496 2.51 -5.72 10.67
N GLU A 497 3.78 -6.03 10.42
CA GLU A 497 4.55 -5.43 9.32
C GLU A 497 4.06 -5.88 7.92
N ILE A 498 3.32 -6.99 7.86
CA ILE A 498 3.15 -7.74 6.60
C ILE A 498 1.68 -7.78 6.16
N GLN A 499 0.70 -7.39 6.99
CA GLN A 499 -0.71 -7.56 6.64
C GLN A 499 -1.14 -6.60 5.53
N VAL A 500 -1.65 -7.16 4.43
CA VAL A 500 -2.33 -6.42 3.37
C VAL A 500 -3.83 -6.58 3.55
N SER A 501 -4.56 -5.47 3.75
CA SER A 501 -6.02 -5.50 3.73
C SER A 501 -6.54 -5.63 2.31
N PRO A 502 -7.64 -6.37 2.09
CA PRO A 502 -8.32 -6.33 0.81
C PRO A 502 -8.79 -4.90 0.52
N PRO A 503 -8.74 -4.47 -0.76
CA PRO A 503 -9.41 -3.25 -1.15
C PRO A 503 -10.90 -3.35 -0.75
N PRO A 504 -11.49 -2.25 -0.26
CA PRO A 504 -12.90 -2.25 0.10
C PRO A 504 -13.73 -2.65 -1.12
N ALA A 505 -14.70 -3.55 -0.90
CA ALA A 505 -15.63 -3.93 -1.95
C ALA A 505 -16.35 -2.69 -2.48
N THR A 506 -16.45 -2.59 -3.79
CA THR A 506 -17.25 -1.55 -4.42
C THR A 506 -18.72 -1.88 -4.17
N SER A 507 -19.44 -1.08 -3.37
CA SER A 507 -20.88 -1.19 -3.24
C SER A 507 -21.55 0.00 -3.93
N LEU A 508 -22.25 -0.22 -5.04
CA LEU A 508 -23.11 0.82 -5.58
C LEU A 508 -24.45 0.84 -4.83
N PRO A 509 -25.08 2.02 -4.68
CA PRO A 509 -26.45 2.08 -4.20
C PRO A 509 -27.37 1.30 -5.14
N SER A 510 -28.42 0.69 -4.60
CA SER A 510 -29.47 0.12 -5.45
C SER A 510 -30.15 1.22 -6.25
N TRP A 511 -30.27 0.98 -7.55
CA TRP A 511 -30.99 1.86 -8.46
C TRP A 511 -32.48 1.84 -8.17
N VAL A 512 -33.10 3.01 -8.27
CA VAL A 512 -34.54 3.18 -8.21
C VAL A 512 -35.00 3.69 -9.56
N ASP A 513 -35.89 2.92 -10.19
CA ASP A 513 -36.51 3.33 -11.43
C ASP A 513 -37.38 4.58 -11.21
N TYR A 514 -37.26 5.55 -12.11
CA TYR A 514 -38.00 6.79 -12.12
C TYR A 514 -39.32 6.64 -12.87
N ALA A 515 -40.40 6.51 -12.11
CA ALA A 515 -41.73 6.77 -12.59
C ALA A 515 -41.96 8.29 -12.63
N TYR A 516 -42.16 8.85 -13.82
CA TYR A 516 -42.39 10.30 -13.96
C TYR A 516 -43.60 10.77 -13.15
N VAL A 517 -43.38 11.78 -12.30
CA VAL A 517 -44.45 12.51 -11.63
C VAL A 517 -44.27 14.01 -11.89
N ALA A 518 -45.33 14.67 -12.35
CA ALA A 518 -45.29 16.11 -12.67
C ALA A 518 -44.87 16.99 -11.48
N THR A 519 -45.12 16.55 -10.24
CA THR A 519 -44.76 17.27 -9.01
C THR A 519 -43.26 17.35 -8.76
N ASP A 520 -42.46 16.47 -9.39
CA ASP A 520 -41.01 16.46 -9.26
C ASP A 520 -40.35 17.63 -9.99
N TRP A 521 -41.10 18.34 -10.85
CA TRP A 521 -40.60 19.42 -11.69
C TRP A 521 -41.20 20.79 -11.29
N PRO A 522 -40.94 21.26 -10.07
CA PRO A 522 -41.50 22.53 -9.60
C PRO A 522 -41.02 23.70 -10.47
N GLY A 523 -41.95 24.58 -10.84
CA GLY A 523 -41.67 25.74 -11.69
C GLY A 523 -41.74 25.48 -13.20
N TYR A 524 -41.99 24.24 -13.64
CA TYR A 524 -42.22 23.93 -15.04
C TYR A 524 -43.71 23.96 -15.37
N THR A 525 -44.04 24.45 -16.57
CA THR A 525 -45.39 24.33 -17.13
C THR A 525 -45.56 22.96 -17.76
N VAL A 526 -46.59 22.20 -17.39
CA VAL A 526 -46.84 20.87 -17.96
C VAL A 526 -47.71 20.99 -19.21
N LEU A 527 -47.17 20.57 -20.35
CA LEU A 527 -47.86 20.41 -21.62
C LEU A 527 -48.15 18.92 -21.84
N THR A 528 -49.35 18.48 -21.43
CA THR A 528 -49.81 17.11 -21.66
C THR A 528 -50.35 16.96 -23.09
N LEU A 529 -49.75 16.05 -23.85
CA LEU A 529 -50.17 15.74 -25.21
C LEU A 529 -51.33 14.74 -25.19
N SER A 530 -52.27 14.89 -26.12
CA SER A 530 -53.31 13.87 -26.36
C SER A 530 -52.85 12.91 -27.46
N LYS A 531 -53.49 11.73 -27.54
CA LYS A 531 -53.27 10.73 -28.62
C LYS A 531 -53.35 11.32 -30.03
N SER A 532 -54.17 12.35 -30.23
CA SER A 532 -54.36 13.03 -31.51
C SER A 532 -53.49 14.27 -31.70
N SER A 533 -52.55 14.53 -30.78
CA SER A 533 -51.62 15.65 -30.89
C SER A 533 -50.80 15.50 -32.16
N SER A 534 -50.63 16.59 -32.90
CA SER A 534 -49.76 16.61 -34.08
C SER A 534 -48.31 16.23 -33.75
N TRP A 535 -47.88 16.40 -32.49
CA TRP A 535 -46.58 15.95 -32.00
C TRP A 535 -46.41 14.44 -32.12
N CYS A 536 -47.42 13.65 -31.74
CA CYS A 536 -47.34 12.18 -31.76
C CYS A 536 -47.24 11.59 -33.17
N SER A 537 -47.71 12.32 -34.19
CA SER A 537 -47.68 11.86 -35.60
C SER A 537 -46.66 12.61 -36.46
N SER A 538 -45.97 13.61 -35.91
CA SER A 538 -45.05 14.46 -36.67
C SER A 538 -43.67 13.83 -36.76
N ARG A 539 -43.20 13.61 -37.99
CA ARG A 539 -41.83 13.17 -38.27
C ARG A 539 -40.76 14.20 -37.87
N THR A 540 -41.16 15.42 -37.49
CA THR A 540 -40.29 16.54 -37.09
C THR A 540 -40.79 17.19 -35.80
N TRP A 541 -41.34 16.40 -34.87
CA TRP A 541 -41.93 16.90 -33.62
C TRP A 541 -40.95 17.80 -32.84
N ALA A 542 -39.64 17.53 -32.89
CA ALA A 542 -38.63 18.30 -32.16
C ALA A 542 -38.56 19.79 -32.58
N THR A 543 -39.00 20.15 -33.79
CA THR A 543 -39.11 21.57 -34.20
C THR A 543 -40.03 22.38 -33.30
N LEU A 544 -40.98 21.72 -32.64
CA LEU A 544 -41.94 22.34 -31.73
C LEU A 544 -41.28 22.73 -30.40
N LEU A 545 -40.17 22.10 -30.02
CA LEU A 545 -39.39 22.49 -28.84
C LEU A 545 -38.84 23.93 -28.96
N ALA A 546 -38.52 24.37 -30.18
CA ALA A 546 -38.02 25.73 -30.43
C ALA A 546 -39.07 26.82 -30.18
N THR A 547 -40.35 26.45 -30.05
CA THR A 547 -41.46 27.39 -29.79
C THR A 547 -41.66 27.67 -28.30
N LEU A 548 -41.06 26.87 -27.42
CA LEU A 548 -41.19 26.99 -25.97
C LEU A 548 -40.35 28.16 -25.45
N THR A 549 -40.97 29.02 -24.63
CA THR A 549 -40.34 30.25 -24.10
C THR A 549 -40.20 30.28 -22.58
N ALA A 550 -40.76 29.30 -21.88
CA ALA A 550 -40.65 29.13 -20.43
C ALA A 550 -40.34 27.65 -20.10
N PRO A 551 -39.76 27.34 -18.93
CA PRO A 551 -39.49 25.97 -18.52
C PRO A 551 -40.74 25.09 -18.64
N THR A 552 -40.65 24.02 -19.42
CA THR A 552 -41.83 23.22 -19.81
C THR A 552 -41.53 21.72 -19.69
N VAL A 553 -42.48 20.96 -19.14
CA VAL A 553 -42.52 19.49 -19.27
C VAL A 553 -43.48 19.13 -20.39
N VAL A 554 -42.98 18.47 -21.43
CA VAL A 554 -43.79 17.89 -22.50
C VAL A 554 -44.08 16.44 -22.11
N ASP A 555 -45.29 16.20 -21.63
CA ASP A 555 -45.76 14.86 -21.26
C ASP A 555 -46.43 14.21 -22.47
N ALA A 556 -45.68 13.33 -23.13
CA ALA A 556 -46.04 12.62 -24.34
C ALA A 556 -46.39 11.14 -24.08
N ASN A 557 -46.63 10.73 -22.83
CA ASN A 557 -46.97 9.34 -22.50
C ASN A 557 -48.28 8.86 -23.14
N ALA A 558 -49.15 9.79 -23.56
CA ALA A 558 -50.35 9.44 -24.32
C ALA A 558 -50.09 9.10 -25.79
N CYS A 559 -48.89 9.37 -26.34
CA CYS A 559 -48.55 9.00 -27.71
C CYS A 559 -48.30 7.49 -27.78
N ARG A 560 -49.11 6.77 -28.57
CA ARG A 560 -49.11 5.30 -28.61
C ARG A 560 -47.74 4.70 -28.92
N ASP A 561 -47.02 5.31 -29.87
CA ASP A 561 -45.75 4.81 -30.37
C ASP A 561 -44.59 5.74 -29.91
N GLY A 562 -44.80 6.46 -28.80
CA GLY A 562 -43.88 7.48 -28.29
C GLY A 562 -43.72 8.70 -29.22
N LEU A 563 -42.56 9.35 -29.14
CA LEU A 563 -42.17 10.45 -30.03
C LEU A 563 -41.10 9.98 -31.02
N ASP A 564 -41.56 9.67 -32.22
CA ASP A 564 -40.74 9.07 -33.26
C ASP A 564 -40.31 10.11 -34.33
N GLN A 565 -39.03 10.45 -34.40
CA GLN A 565 -38.48 11.38 -35.39
C GLN A 565 -37.87 10.62 -36.57
N HIS A 566 -38.42 10.82 -37.78
CA HIS A 566 -37.92 10.21 -39.02
C HIS A 566 -37.91 11.24 -40.17
N PRO A 567 -37.08 12.29 -40.08
CA PRO A 567 -37.07 13.34 -41.07
C PRO A 567 -36.25 12.88 -42.29
N THR A 568 -36.55 13.44 -43.47
CA THR A 568 -35.76 13.15 -44.68
C THR A 568 -34.42 13.90 -44.73
N ALA A 569 -34.17 14.80 -43.77
CA ALA A 569 -32.98 15.63 -43.66
C ALA A 569 -32.75 16.04 -42.19
N VAL A 570 -31.54 16.52 -41.87
CA VAL A 570 -31.19 16.98 -40.52
C VAL A 570 -32.11 18.12 -40.08
N THR A 571 -32.78 17.91 -38.95
CA THR A 571 -33.67 18.89 -38.31
C THR A 571 -32.87 19.71 -37.31
N ASN A 572 -32.76 21.02 -37.53
CA ASN A 572 -32.07 21.93 -36.62
C ASN A 572 -33.06 22.58 -35.66
N VAL A 573 -32.83 22.44 -34.35
CA VAL A 573 -33.68 22.96 -33.28
C VAL A 573 -32.84 23.86 -32.38
N VAL A 574 -33.36 25.06 -32.14
CA VAL A 574 -32.73 26.05 -31.25
C VAL A 574 -33.60 26.21 -30.01
N VAL A 575 -33.17 25.67 -28.88
CA VAL A 575 -33.91 25.72 -27.61
C VAL A 575 -33.52 26.98 -26.82
N ARG A 576 -34.51 27.60 -26.17
CA ARG A 576 -34.34 28.88 -25.44
C ARG A 576 -34.50 28.76 -23.93
N THR A 577 -35.04 27.65 -23.48
CA THR A 577 -35.45 27.42 -22.09
C THR A 577 -35.26 25.96 -21.74
N ASN A 578 -35.40 25.63 -20.46
CA ASN A 578 -35.30 24.27 -19.96
C ASN A 578 -36.49 23.44 -20.42
N VAL A 579 -36.24 22.24 -20.95
CA VAL A 579 -37.32 21.37 -21.44
C VAL A 579 -37.13 19.94 -20.98
N VAL A 580 -38.18 19.38 -20.39
CA VAL A 580 -38.28 17.95 -20.07
C VAL A 580 -39.22 17.33 -21.09
N VAL A 581 -38.80 16.26 -21.74
CA VAL A 581 -39.61 15.48 -22.66
C VAL A 581 -39.79 14.09 -22.05
N VAL A 582 -41.03 13.75 -21.74
CA VAL A 582 -41.40 12.45 -21.18
C VAL A 582 -42.19 11.68 -22.22
N SER A 583 -41.79 10.46 -22.55
CA SER A 583 -42.51 9.60 -23.50
C SER A 583 -42.33 8.12 -23.16
N THR A 584 -43.04 7.23 -23.82
CA THR A 584 -42.85 5.77 -23.73
C THR A 584 -41.73 5.26 -24.64
N TYR A 585 -41.32 6.07 -25.62
CA TYR A 585 -40.28 5.78 -26.60
C TYR A 585 -39.79 7.10 -27.21
N LEU A 586 -38.47 7.20 -27.47
CA LEU A 586 -37.88 8.38 -28.11
C LEU A 586 -36.95 7.99 -29.25
N ASP A 587 -37.26 8.42 -30.49
CA ASP A 587 -36.30 8.42 -31.60
C ASP A 587 -35.90 9.85 -31.94
N LEU A 588 -34.60 10.14 -31.81
CA LEU A 588 -33.99 11.45 -32.07
C LEU A 588 -33.20 11.46 -33.39
N GLN A 589 -33.61 10.66 -34.38
CA GLN A 589 -32.91 10.55 -35.66
C GLN A 589 -32.74 11.90 -36.40
N TYR A 590 -31.55 12.12 -36.95
CA TYR A 590 -31.17 13.27 -37.76
C TYR A 590 -31.54 14.61 -37.09
N LEU A 591 -31.27 14.74 -35.79
CA LEU A 591 -31.64 15.90 -35.00
C LEU A 591 -30.38 16.65 -34.55
N ASN A 592 -30.35 17.96 -34.73
CA ASN A 592 -29.32 18.85 -34.19
C ASN A 592 -29.97 19.85 -33.24
N ILE A 593 -29.64 19.77 -31.95
CA ILE A 593 -30.13 20.71 -30.94
C ILE A 593 -29.00 21.61 -30.43
N THR A 594 -29.26 22.91 -30.46
CA THR A 594 -28.36 23.96 -29.96
C THR A 594 -29.09 24.93 -29.03
N ALA A 595 -28.33 25.61 -28.16
CA ALA A 595 -28.85 26.69 -27.34
C ALA A 595 -29.03 27.96 -28.17
N ALA A 596 -30.11 28.70 -27.91
CA ALA A 596 -30.23 30.05 -28.41
C ALA A 596 -29.13 30.94 -27.83
N SER A 597 -28.65 31.90 -28.63
CA SER A 597 -27.62 32.85 -28.18
C SER A 597 -28.03 33.56 -26.89
N GLY A 598 -27.12 33.61 -25.90
CA GLY A 598 -27.35 34.24 -24.60
C GLY A 598 -28.21 33.43 -23.62
N THR A 599 -28.56 32.19 -23.96
CA THR A 599 -29.30 31.27 -23.07
C THR A 599 -28.44 30.05 -22.71
N ASP A 600 -28.75 29.40 -21.58
CA ASP A 600 -28.09 28.17 -21.13
C ASP A 600 -29.12 27.08 -20.80
N PRO A 601 -29.93 26.64 -21.79
CA PRO A 601 -30.98 25.67 -21.57
C PRO A 601 -30.41 24.29 -21.20
N ARG A 602 -31.21 23.53 -20.45
CA ARG A 602 -31.00 22.13 -20.13
C ARG A 602 -32.13 21.29 -20.70
N LEU A 603 -31.81 20.08 -21.14
CA LEU A 603 -32.80 19.13 -21.65
C LEU A 603 -32.83 17.86 -20.79
N TRP A 604 -34.00 17.27 -20.66
CA TRP A 604 -34.18 15.94 -20.09
C TRP A 604 -35.07 15.14 -21.04
N PHE A 605 -34.58 13.99 -21.49
CA PHE A 605 -35.30 13.02 -22.28
C PHE A 605 -35.53 11.82 -21.40
N ILE A 606 -36.78 11.61 -21.00
CA ILE A 606 -37.17 10.62 -19.99
C ILE A 606 -38.11 9.64 -20.65
N VAL A 607 -37.72 8.38 -20.63
CA VAL A 607 -38.59 7.25 -20.85
C VAL A 607 -38.73 6.53 -19.53
N GLY A 608 -39.84 6.77 -18.81
CA GLY A 608 -40.09 6.15 -17.51
C GLY A 608 -40.75 4.78 -17.66
N SER A 609 -40.69 3.96 -16.61
CA SER A 609 -41.52 2.75 -16.55
C SER A 609 -42.98 3.10 -16.26
N GLU A 610 -43.92 2.45 -16.95
CA GLU A 610 -45.36 2.64 -16.74
C GLU A 610 -45.80 2.06 -15.38
N GLY A 611 -45.52 2.75 -14.28
CA GLY A 611 -46.09 2.47 -12.96
C GLY A 611 -45.85 1.05 -12.42
N GLN A 612 -44.83 0.35 -12.91
CA GLN A 612 -44.49 -0.98 -12.41
C GLN A 612 -43.51 -0.86 -11.25
N ASP A 613 -43.86 -1.46 -10.11
CA ASP A 613 -42.89 -1.81 -9.08
C ASP A 613 -41.79 -2.65 -9.75
N VAL A 614 -40.54 -2.20 -9.60
CA VAL A 614 -39.30 -2.79 -10.13
C VAL A 614 -39.41 -4.32 -10.21
N LYS A 615 -39.76 -4.83 -11.40
CA LYS A 615 -39.82 -6.26 -11.67
C LYS A 615 -38.64 -6.60 -12.54
N ASP A 616 -37.72 -7.36 -11.96
CA ASP A 616 -36.90 -8.39 -12.60
C ASP A 616 -36.90 -8.27 -14.14
N PHE A 617 -35.82 -7.67 -14.68
CA PHE A 617 -35.60 -7.25 -16.08
C PHE A 617 -35.93 -8.30 -17.16
N SER A 618 -36.23 -9.54 -16.79
CA SER A 618 -36.54 -10.66 -17.68
C SER A 618 -37.92 -10.61 -18.37
N GLY A 619 -38.72 -9.56 -18.17
CA GLY A 619 -40.14 -9.54 -18.53
C GLY A 619 -40.63 -8.53 -19.57
N VAL A 620 -39.79 -7.67 -20.14
CA VAL A 620 -40.28 -6.54 -20.95
C VAL A 620 -40.24 -6.86 -22.44
N THR A 621 -41.37 -6.65 -23.12
CA THR A 621 -41.54 -6.93 -24.55
C THR A 621 -40.90 -5.84 -25.42
N GLU A 622 -40.22 -6.23 -26.51
CA GLU A 622 -39.69 -5.31 -27.54
C GLU A 622 -40.72 -4.24 -27.95
N GLY A 623 -40.36 -2.97 -27.79
CA GLY A 623 -41.15 -1.82 -28.25
C GLY A 623 -41.37 -0.70 -27.22
N ASP A 624 -41.19 -0.97 -25.93
CA ASP A 624 -41.45 0.01 -24.86
C ASP A 624 -40.15 0.32 -24.10
N GLY A 625 -39.70 1.58 -24.13
CA GLY A 625 -38.64 2.07 -23.23
C GLY A 625 -37.40 2.70 -23.87
N ASP A 626 -37.05 2.37 -25.11
CA ASP A 626 -35.74 2.73 -25.68
C ASP A 626 -35.59 4.22 -26.06
N ILE A 627 -34.33 4.67 -26.11
CA ILE A 627 -33.94 5.96 -26.69
C ILE A 627 -32.98 5.75 -27.85
N TYR A 628 -33.34 6.21 -29.05
CA TYR A 628 -32.51 6.14 -30.25
C TYR A 628 -31.85 7.48 -30.57
N LEU A 629 -30.51 7.49 -30.60
CA LEU A 629 -29.67 8.58 -31.06
C LEU A 629 -29.02 8.21 -32.40
N ARG A 630 -29.73 8.47 -33.51
CA ARG A 630 -29.29 8.14 -34.88
C ARG A 630 -28.88 9.40 -35.65
N SER A 631 -27.58 9.64 -35.77
CA SER A 631 -27.04 10.89 -36.38
C SER A 631 -27.59 12.12 -35.66
N THR A 632 -27.58 12.07 -34.33
CA THR A 632 -28.11 13.10 -33.43
C THR A 632 -26.96 13.95 -32.89
N ASP A 633 -27.07 15.27 -32.93
CA ASP A 633 -26.10 16.22 -32.38
C ASP A 633 -26.76 17.05 -31.25
N LEU A 634 -26.58 16.61 -30.00
CA LEU A 634 -27.08 17.29 -28.80
C LEU A 634 -25.96 18.13 -28.17
N ARG A 635 -25.85 19.40 -28.59
CA ARG A 635 -24.82 20.35 -28.10
C ARG A 635 -25.24 21.18 -26.90
N VAL A 636 -26.42 20.90 -26.36
CA VAL A 636 -26.88 21.44 -25.08
C VAL A 636 -26.75 20.35 -24.04
N PRO A 637 -26.40 20.67 -22.77
CA PRO A 637 -26.40 19.66 -21.73
C PRO A 637 -27.79 19.01 -21.63
N ALA A 638 -27.84 17.71 -21.92
CA ALA A 638 -29.04 16.90 -21.94
C ALA A 638 -28.92 15.67 -21.01
N LEU A 639 -29.97 15.32 -20.30
CA LEU A 639 -30.04 14.07 -19.57
C LEU A 639 -30.88 13.06 -20.34
N LEU A 640 -30.37 11.84 -20.53
CA LEU A 640 -31.16 10.72 -21.01
C LEU A 640 -31.46 9.79 -19.85
N TYR A 641 -32.72 9.43 -19.70
CA TYR A 641 -33.18 8.46 -18.71
C TYR A 641 -34.03 7.41 -19.42
N THR A 642 -33.66 6.14 -19.27
CA THR A 642 -34.49 5.02 -19.66
C THR A 642 -34.17 3.80 -18.77
N PRO A 643 -35.16 2.98 -18.38
CA PRO A 643 -34.91 1.66 -17.79
C PRO A 643 -34.47 0.63 -18.85
N MET A 644 -34.42 1.00 -20.13
CA MET A 644 -34.02 0.17 -21.27
C MET A 644 -32.73 0.70 -21.92
N ASP A 645 -32.55 0.45 -23.22
CA ASP A 645 -31.29 0.71 -23.90
C ASP A 645 -31.30 2.08 -24.57
N VAL A 646 -30.11 2.69 -24.59
CA VAL A 646 -29.81 3.84 -25.43
C VAL A 646 -29.02 3.34 -26.63
N TYR A 647 -29.59 3.51 -27.82
CA TYR A 647 -28.90 3.15 -29.06
C TYR A 647 -28.18 4.37 -29.64
N PHE A 648 -26.87 4.30 -29.77
CA PHE A 648 -26.00 5.43 -30.12
C PHE A 648 -25.28 5.22 -31.45
N TYR A 649 -25.76 5.88 -32.51
CA TYR A 649 -25.24 5.75 -33.89
C TYR A 649 -24.81 7.11 -34.46
N TYR A 650 -23.51 7.29 -34.71
CA TYR A 650 -22.95 8.51 -35.32
C TYR A 650 -23.41 9.81 -34.65
N SER A 651 -23.51 9.80 -33.32
CA SER A 651 -24.14 10.88 -32.56
C SER A 651 -23.14 11.65 -31.71
N THR A 652 -23.43 12.90 -31.40
CA THR A 652 -22.72 13.71 -30.41
C THR A 652 -23.67 14.04 -29.28
N PHE A 653 -23.26 13.72 -28.06
CA PHE A 653 -24.08 13.93 -26.86
C PHE A 653 -23.26 14.63 -25.79
N SER A 654 -23.81 15.70 -25.21
CA SER A 654 -23.24 16.37 -24.05
C SER A 654 -24.21 16.29 -22.88
N GLY A 655 -23.82 15.64 -21.78
CA GLY A 655 -24.73 15.50 -20.64
C GLY A 655 -24.56 14.27 -19.78
N SER A 656 -25.67 13.84 -19.16
CA SER A 656 -25.71 12.68 -18.26
C SER A 656 -26.65 11.60 -18.78
N MET A 657 -26.34 10.33 -18.53
CA MET A 657 -27.12 9.21 -19.05
C MET A 657 -27.36 8.18 -17.95
N TYR A 658 -28.61 7.71 -17.88
CA TYR A 658 -29.06 6.62 -17.04
C TYR A 658 -29.83 5.64 -17.94
N ALA A 659 -29.23 4.48 -18.19
CA ALA A 659 -29.76 3.49 -19.13
C ALA A 659 -29.38 2.08 -18.69
N ASN A 660 -30.17 1.07 -19.07
CA ASN A 660 -29.78 -0.33 -18.95
C ASN A 660 -28.51 -0.59 -19.75
N ASP A 661 -28.54 -0.38 -21.06
CA ASP A 661 -27.35 -0.48 -21.90
C ASP A 661 -27.12 0.77 -22.77
N LEU A 662 -25.89 0.95 -23.23
CA LEU A 662 -25.51 1.89 -24.27
C LEU A 662 -24.97 1.10 -25.47
N LEU A 663 -25.85 0.86 -26.43
CA LEU A 663 -25.55 0.05 -27.62
C LEU A 663 -25.02 0.92 -28.74
N ALA A 664 -23.76 0.71 -29.12
CA ALA A 664 -23.10 1.38 -30.23
C ALA A 664 -22.61 0.33 -31.24
N THR A 665 -23.30 0.15 -32.36
CA THR A 665 -23.04 -0.97 -33.29
C THR A 665 -21.96 -0.68 -34.34
N ASP A 666 -21.57 0.58 -34.52
CA ASP A 666 -20.75 1.01 -35.64
C ASP A 666 -19.33 1.40 -35.20
N ALA A 667 -18.36 1.25 -36.11
CA ALA A 667 -16.95 1.53 -35.83
C ALA A 667 -16.65 3.02 -35.52
N ASN A 668 -17.59 3.93 -35.83
CA ASN A 668 -17.51 5.37 -35.53
C ASN A 668 -18.79 5.81 -34.82
N PRO A 669 -18.95 5.42 -33.55
CA PRO A 669 -20.22 5.61 -32.84
C PRO A 669 -20.50 7.08 -32.49
N GLY A 670 -19.47 7.92 -32.42
CA GLY A 670 -19.57 9.36 -32.16
C GLY A 670 -18.81 9.80 -30.90
N GLU A 671 -19.21 10.93 -30.31
CA GLU A 671 -18.56 11.50 -29.12
C GLU A 671 -19.57 11.74 -27.99
N ILE A 672 -19.19 11.33 -26.78
CA ILE A 672 -19.97 11.54 -25.56
C ILE A 672 -19.16 12.47 -24.65
N THR A 673 -19.66 13.68 -24.44
CA THR A 673 -19.11 14.63 -23.46
C THR A 673 -19.91 14.55 -22.18
N ALA A 674 -19.41 13.80 -21.21
CA ALA A 674 -20.04 13.66 -19.91
C ALA A 674 -20.07 15.03 -19.20
N THR A 675 -21.29 15.53 -18.98
CA THR A 675 -21.57 16.83 -18.35
C THR A 675 -22.58 16.61 -17.24
N PRO A 676 -22.27 16.98 -15.98
CA PRO A 676 -23.20 16.82 -14.88
C PRO A 676 -24.51 17.54 -15.16
N ILE A 677 -25.61 16.81 -15.06
CA ILE A 677 -26.96 17.37 -15.06
C ILE A 677 -27.68 16.75 -13.88
N ASP A 678 -28.18 17.63 -13.01
CA ASP A 678 -28.97 17.19 -11.86
C ASP A 678 -30.31 16.61 -12.34
N PHE A 679 -30.72 15.54 -11.67
CA PHE A 679 -32.08 14.99 -11.75
C PHE A 679 -32.86 15.51 -10.53
N PRO A 680 -34.15 15.88 -10.69
CA PRO A 680 -34.89 16.54 -9.60
C PRO A 680 -35.22 15.60 -8.42
N VAL A 681 -35.14 14.28 -8.63
CA VAL A 681 -35.29 13.27 -7.58
C VAL A 681 -33.99 12.48 -7.43
N GLU A 682 -33.74 11.96 -6.23
CA GLU A 682 -32.66 10.99 -6.02
C GLU A 682 -33.02 9.69 -6.75
N LEU A 683 -32.26 9.33 -7.79
CA LEU A 683 -32.40 8.09 -8.55
C LEU A 683 -31.86 6.85 -7.82
N PHE A 684 -31.38 7.04 -6.60
CA PHE A 684 -30.68 6.03 -5.82
C PHE A 684 -31.20 6.07 -4.40
N ASP A 685 -31.47 4.89 -3.84
CA ASP A 685 -32.00 4.79 -2.49
C ASP A 685 -30.95 5.20 -1.47
N SER A 686 -31.02 6.45 -1.00
CA SER A 686 -30.21 6.95 0.11
C SER A 686 -30.66 6.42 1.48
N SER A 687 -31.82 5.75 1.53
CA SER A 687 -32.51 5.34 2.75
C SER A 687 -32.23 3.91 3.18
N THR A 688 -31.69 3.04 2.32
CA THR A 688 -31.11 1.77 2.77
C THR A 688 -29.75 2.03 3.43
N PRO A 689 -29.63 1.95 4.77
CA PRO A 689 -28.31 1.81 5.38
C PRO A 689 -27.72 0.51 4.84
N SER A 690 -26.75 0.61 3.92
CA SER A 690 -26.07 -0.55 3.34
C SER A 690 -25.67 -1.48 4.50
N PRO A 691 -26.24 -2.71 4.56
CA PRO A 691 -26.09 -3.57 5.73
C PRO A 691 -24.65 -4.08 5.79
N GLY A 692 -23.82 -3.39 6.56
CA GLY A 692 -22.45 -3.80 6.86
C GLY A 692 -21.33 -3.12 6.07
N SER A 693 -21.62 -2.23 5.12
CA SER A 693 -20.58 -1.41 4.46
C SER A 693 -20.22 -0.18 5.30
N GLY A 694 -19.76 -0.44 6.53
CA GLY A 694 -18.79 0.44 7.14
C GLY A 694 -17.49 0.25 6.36
N GLY A 695 -17.39 0.85 5.17
CA GLY A 695 -16.09 1.03 4.53
C GLY A 695 -15.21 1.68 5.58
N THR A 696 -14.31 0.90 6.19
CA THR A 696 -13.47 1.43 7.25
C THR A 696 -12.51 2.38 6.58
N PHE A 697 -12.78 3.67 6.68
CA PHE A 697 -11.79 4.71 6.50
C PHE A 697 -10.54 4.27 7.29
N SER A 698 -9.51 3.85 6.56
CA SER A 698 -8.29 3.32 7.15
C SER A 698 -7.20 4.35 7.03
N MET A 699 -6.58 4.66 8.17
CA MET A 699 -5.35 5.43 8.23
C MET A 699 -4.29 4.53 8.81
N THR A 700 -3.21 4.34 8.05
CA THR A 700 -2.04 3.62 8.51
C THR A 700 -0.96 4.64 8.81
N GLN A 701 -0.45 4.64 10.04
CA GLN A 701 0.66 5.50 10.42
C GLN A 701 1.91 5.08 9.65
N VAL A 702 2.45 5.98 8.85
CA VAL A 702 3.67 5.76 8.06
C VAL A 702 4.89 6.12 8.89
N SER A 703 4.83 7.21 9.66
CA SER A 703 5.92 7.65 10.52
C SER A 703 5.43 8.58 11.63
N GLN A 704 6.22 8.67 12.70
CA GLN A 704 6.09 9.70 13.74
C GLN A 704 7.46 10.05 14.28
N ARG A 705 7.76 11.34 14.35
CA ARG A 705 9.05 11.86 14.82
C ARG A 705 8.86 13.17 15.59
N GLU A 706 9.78 13.43 16.51
CA GLU A 706 9.92 14.74 17.13
C GLU A 706 10.67 15.66 16.16
N VAL A 707 10.16 16.87 15.94
CA VAL A 707 10.72 17.86 15.00
C VAL A 707 10.83 19.19 15.71
N GLY A 708 12.05 19.57 16.08
CA GLY A 708 12.32 20.80 16.82
C GLY A 708 13.54 20.67 17.70
#